data_AF-A0A9D1KFB1-F1
#
_entry.id   AF-A0A9D1KFB1-F1
#
_cell.length_a   1.000
_cell.length_b   1.000
_cell.length_c   1.000
_cell.angle_alpha   90.00
_cell.angle_beta   90.00
_cell.angle_gamma   90.00
#
_symmetry.space_group_name_H-M   'P 1'
#
loop_
_entity.id
_entity.type
_entity.pdbx_description
1 polymer ?
#
loop_
_entity_poly.entity_id
_entity_poly.type
_entity_poly.pdbx_seq_one_letter_code
_entity_poly.pdbx_strand_id
1 'polypeptide(L)'
;MKKVLLFILCFCATITVSWAEDLPAFPGAEGFGRYVTGGRGGVVYHVTNLNDSGEGSLRWAIGQKEPRTIVFDVSGTIFLKSSLGISNGNVTIAGQTAPGDGICIAGYPFTINANNVILRFLRFRLGNENVAYHEGDGLGGMDRANIMVDHCSISWSIDECCSVYGNENMTVQWCIISQSLRNSGHSKGNHGYGGNWGGKGSSYHHNLLCHHESRTPRLGPRPSTQEEELLDMRNNVIYNWAGNGCYGGEGMDVNIYNNYYKPGPATRKKGGAVQYRIAAINIRTLDYCTDDNGKPNGWYPMLHHWGKFYVDGNVIDGNEEVTRDNWTKGIYAQIDKNGNDGTFTSVTKDTMRLDAPLDFYATTTHTAQVAYEKVLQYAGASLSRDAIDSIMVYDTRNNKASFTGGGGNLPGIINSQEDCVYNGTSAWPELKSETAPLDSDRDGMPDEWERENGLDPNDPEDRNKTNEEGYTMLEVYMNSLVADIMDGCTSDGELLGKIKDSANDPTPTDYEISQISYMSGDSKTWSFSDGYTITNAKNKGYAGGKNNTIKYSAGVPFTVTLPEGKRVTAVKIEGYANDDAASSYLSQLGDKKYTQSDGYTFQSRVPSIVMSTYNIPLEEPLTGSFVFSFGGAQQCAILTLTTENINTGGVVDVKIKAKDPHRLVDVYNVAGVVVLKQIRYSEAFTVLPQGFYIIDGEKVIIN
;
A
#
# COMPACT_ATOMS: atom_id res chain seq x y z
N MET A 1 24.73 43.49 -55.86
CA MET A 1 23.62 43.43 -54.88
C MET A 1 23.41 41.98 -54.45
N LYS A 2 24.00 41.55 -53.33
CA LYS A 2 23.68 40.27 -52.67
C LYS A 2 23.47 40.59 -51.20
N LYS A 3 22.22 40.54 -50.75
CA LYS A 3 21.83 40.82 -49.36
C LYS A 3 22.10 39.55 -48.53
N VAL A 4 22.92 39.71 -47.50
CA VAL A 4 23.14 38.74 -46.42
C VAL A 4 21.91 38.81 -45.50
N LEU A 5 21.27 37.68 -45.25
CA LEU A 5 20.20 37.56 -44.25
C LEU A 5 20.76 36.77 -43.06
N LEU A 6 20.88 37.46 -41.92
CA LEU A 6 21.32 36.93 -40.64
C LEU A 6 20.11 36.29 -39.94
N PHE A 7 20.13 34.98 -39.70
CA PHE A 7 19.14 34.31 -38.86
C PHE A 7 19.63 34.36 -37.41
N ILE A 8 18.90 35.09 -36.56
CA ILE A 8 19.06 35.08 -35.10
C ILE A 8 18.22 33.89 -34.60
N LEU A 9 18.88 32.84 -34.11
CA LEU A 9 18.22 31.78 -33.34
C LEU A 9 17.99 32.33 -31.91
N CYS A 10 16.75 32.70 -31.59
CA CYS A 10 16.33 32.92 -30.21
C CYS A 10 16.13 31.55 -29.55
N PHE A 11 17.03 31.18 -28.64
CA PHE A 11 16.86 30.06 -27.72
C PHE A 11 15.78 30.47 -26.70
N CYS A 12 14.52 30.07 -26.92
CA CYS A 12 13.50 30.17 -25.88
C CYS A 12 13.75 29.05 -24.87
N ALA A 13 14.34 29.40 -23.73
CA ALA A 13 14.35 28.54 -22.55
C ALA A 13 12.91 28.27 -22.14
N THR A 14 12.46 27.02 -22.30
CA THR A 14 11.21 26.53 -21.73
C THR A 14 11.40 26.43 -20.23
N ILE A 15 10.79 27.36 -19.48
CA ILE A 15 10.60 27.19 -18.04
C ILE A 15 9.49 26.14 -17.89
N THR A 16 9.88 24.91 -17.61
CA THR A 16 8.97 23.86 -17.16
C THR A 16 8.55 24.21 -15.74
N VAL A 17 7.29 24.62 -15.57
CA VAL A 17 6.66 24.61 -14.25
C VAL A 17 6.34 23.16 -13.96
N SER A 18 7.17 22.49 -13.16
CA SER A 18 6.89 21.14 -12.66
C SER A 18 5.68 21.22 -11.74
N TRP A 19 4.64 20.45 -12.05
CA TRP A 19 3.61 20.13 -11.06
C TRP A 19 4.30 19.29 -9.97
N ALA A 20 4.30 19.77 -8.73
CA ALA A 20 4.99 19.10 -7.63
C ALA A 20 4.11 17.94 -7.11
N GLU A 21 4.20 16.78 -7.78
CA GLU A 21 3.76 15.50 -7.23
C GLU A 21 4.42 15.24 -5.86
N ASP A 22 3.69 14.60 -4.94
CA ASP A 22 4.29 14.07 -3.70
C ASP A 22 5.45 13.14 -4.04
N LEU A 23 6.61 13.30 -3.41
CA LEU A 23 7.79 12.47 -3.71
C LEU A 23 7.47 10.97 -3.56
N PRO A 24 7.50 10.16 -4.64
CA PRO A 24 7.26 8.72 -4.56
C PRO A 24 8.30 8.02 -3.65
N ALA A 25 7.99 6.81 -3.19
CA ALA A 25 8.87 5.99 -2.34
C ALA A 25 10.25 5.79 -2.99
N PHE A 26 10.26 5.60 -4.31
CA PHE A 26 11.41 5.53 -5.19
C PHE A 26 10.93 5.71 -6.64
N PRO A 27 11.82 6.03 -7.60
CA PRO A 27 11.46 6.02 -9.02
C PRO A 27 10.90 4.66 -9.44
N GLY A 28 9.65 4.63 -9.91
CA GLY A 28 8.91 3.41 -10.25
C GLY A 28 8.09 2.77 -9.11
N ALA A 29 7.97 3.43 -7.95
CA ALA A 29 6.97 3.08 -6.94
C ALA A 29 5.58 3.50 -7.43
N GLU A 30 4.60 2.62 -7.42
CA GLU A 30 3.29 2.86 -8.03
C GLU A 30 2.13 2.45 -7.11
N GLY A 31 0.91 2.79 -7.50
CA GLY A 31 -0.31 2.37 -6.80
C GLY A 31 -0.51 3.03 -5.43
N PHE A 32 -1.35 2.42 -4.58
CA PHE A 32 -1.72 3.00 -3.29
C PHE A 32 -0.55 3.17 -2.30
N GLY A 33 0.52 2.38 -2.45
CA GLY A 33 1.75 2.47 -1.67
C GLY A 33 2.80 3.40 -2.28
N ARG A 34 2.51 4.09 -3.39
CA ARG A 34 3.46 4.93 -4.14
C ARG A 34 4.20 5.95 -3.28
N TYR A 35 3.58 6.49 -2.23
CA TYR A 35 4.15 7.57 -1.41
C TYR A 35 4.61 7.12 -0.01
N VAL A 36 4.79 5.81 0.19
CA VAL A 36 5.38 5.27 1.43
C VAL A 36 6.82 5.77 1.55
N THR A 37 7.24 6.23 2.73
CA THR A 37 8.59 6.80 2.91
C THR A 37 9.60 5.81 3.48
N GLY A 38 9.13 4.76 4.14
CA GLY A 38 9.98 3.75 4.77
C GLY A 38 10.97 4.39 5.75
N GLY A 39 12.26 4.11 5.53
CA GLY A 39 13.38 4.62 6.34
C GLY A 39 14.01 5.94 5.89
N ARG A 40 13.43 6.63 4.90
CA ARG A 40 14.00 7.88 4.32
C ARG A 40 14.43 8.88 5.40
N GLY A 41 15.64 9.44 5.25
CA GLY A 41 16.21 10.40 6.20
C GLY A 41 16.72 9.80 7.52
N GLY A 42 16.60 8.48 7.69
CA GLY A 42 16.90 7.76 8.91
C GLY A 42 18.38 7.41 9.12
N VAL A 43 18.61 6.49 10.04
CA VAL A 43 19.91 5.84 10.25
C VAL A 43 20.09 4.65 9.31
N VAL A 44 21.32 4.19 9.15
CA VAL A 44 21.63 3.00 8.33
C VAL A 44 22.12 1.86 9.21
N TYR A 45 21.58 0.67 8.97
CA TYR A 45 22.06 -0.56 9.59
C TYR A 45 22.52 -1.55 8.54
N HIS A 46 23.75 -2.02 8.71
CA HIS A 46 24.34 -3.04 7.86
C HIS A 46 24.08 -4.43 8.42
N VAL A 47 23.54 -5.30 7.56
CA VAL A 47 23.54 -6.74 7.80
C VAL A 47 24.87 -7.30 7.31
N THR A 48 25.70 -7.73 8.26
CA THR A 48 27.09 -8.18 8.03
C THR A 48 27.27 -9.68 8.19
N ASN A 49 26.23 -10.39 8.62
CA ASN A 49 26.25 -11.83 8.79
C ASN A 49 24.87 -12.46 8.56
N LEU A 50 24.88 -13.75 8.22
CA LEU A 50 23.67 -14.53 7.92
C LEU A 50 23.06 -15.22 9.15
N ASN A 51 23.52 -14.88 10.36
CA ASN A 51 22.97 -15.47 11.57
C ASN A 51 21.53 -14.98 11.81
N ASP A 52 20.71 -15.80 12.46
CA ASP A 52 19.33 -15.41 12.82
C ASP A 52 19.27 -14.26 13.84
N SER A 53 20.29 -14.08 14.68
CA SER A 53 20.30 -13.08 15.75
C SER A 53 21.71 -12.60 16.10
N GLY A 54 21.80 -11.55 16.92
CA GLY A 54 23.04 -10.87 17.27
C GLY A 54 23.27 -9.62 16.42
N GLU A 55 24.14 -8.73 16.88
CA GLU A 55 24.51 -7.52 16.14
C GLU A 55 25.02 -7.86 14.73
N GLY A 56 24.67 -7.03 13.74
CA GLY A 56 24.94 -7.29 12.32
C GLY A 56 24.03 -8.34 11.66
N SER A 57 23.07 -8.94 12.38
CA SER A 57 22.03 -9.77 11.76
C SER A 57 20.82 -8.94 11.30
N LEU A 58 20.06 -9.46 10.33
CA LEU A 58 18.80 -8.87 9.89
C LEU A 58 17.81 -8.70 11.05
N ARG A 59 17.68 -9.71 11.93
CA ARG A 59 16.77 -9.65 13.08
C ARG A 59 17.13 -8.51 14.03
N TRP A 60 18.42 -8.30 14.28
CA TRP A 60 18.88 -7.19 15.12
C TRP A 60 18.58 -5.84 14.47
N ALA A 61 18.84 -5.68 13.17
CA ALA A 61 18.57 -4.44 12.44
C ALA A 61 17.05 -4.11 12.39
N ILE A 62 16.20 -5.13 12.18
CA ILE A 62 14.73 -4.97 12.25
C ILE A 62 14.28 -4.55 13.66
N GLY A 63 14.96 -5.02 14.71
CA GLY A 63 14.62 -4.73 16.10
C GLY A 63 14.88 -3.29 16.56
N GLN A 64 15.57 -2.48 15.76
CA GLN A 64 15.84 -1.06 16.06
C GLN A 64 14.59 -0.21 15.88
N LYS A 65 14.54 0.95 16.54
CA LYS A 65 13.28 1.71 16.75
C LYS A 65 13.20 2.98 15.92
N GLU A 66 14.33 3.61 15.67
CA GLU A 66 14.44 4.81 14.84
C GLU A 66 14.09 4.51 13.38
N PRO A 67 13.66 5.55 12.61
CA PRO A 67 13.57 5.46 11.17
C PRO A 67 14.91 4.98 10.59
N ARG A 68 14.87 3.95 9.75
CA ARG A 68 16.08 3.27 9.32
C ARG A 68 16.01 2.62 7.96
N THR A 69 17.13 2.64 7.26
CA THR A 69 17.36 1.83 6.07
C THR A 69 18.30 0.68 6.41
N ILE A 70 17.89 -0.55 6.07
CA ILE A 70 18.68 -1.76 6.28
C ILE A 70 19.31 -2.15 4.95
N VAL A 71 20.64 -2.15 4.91
CA VAL A 71 21.49 -2.52 3.77
C VAL A 71 22.29 -3.78 4.09
N PHE A 72 22.91 -4.40 3.08
CA PHE A 72 23.56 -5.70 3.22
C PHE A 72 25.01 -5.69 2.74
N ASP A 73 25.92 -6.18 3.60
CA ASP A 73 27.35 -6.38 3.29
C ASP A 73 27.63 -7.84 2.86
N VAL A 74 26.60 -8.68 2.84
CA VAL A 74 26.68 -10.11 2.51
C VAL A 74 25.48 -10.53 1.68
N SER A 75 25.65 -11.54 0.81
CA SER A 75 24.55 -12.29 0.22
C SER A 75 24.47 -13.70 0.81
N GLY A 76 23.28 -14.31 0.76
CA GLY A 76 23.08 -15.65 1.29
C GLY A 76 21.67 -15.91 1.80
N THR A 77 21.50 -17.12 2.33
CA THR A 77 20.26 -17.53 3.00
C THR A 77 20.37 -17.35 4.50
N ILE A 78 19.51 -16.50 5.06
CA ILE A 78 19.31 -16.31 6.50
C ILE A 78 18.26 -17.33 6.97
N PHE A 79 18.73 -18.42 7.58
CA PHE A 79 17.86 -19.43 8.17
C PHE A 79 17.39 -19.00 9.55
N LEU A 80 16.13 -18.57 9.62
CA LEU A 80 15.52 -18.12 10.86
C LEU A 80 15.39 -19.26 11.87
N LYS A 81 15.42 -18.92 13.16
CA LYS A 81 15.17 -19.87 14.28
C LYS A 81 13.82 -19.66 14.96
N SER A 82 13.12 -18.60 14.59
CA SER A 82 11.77 -18.26 15.04
C SER A 82 11.16 -17.25 14.06
N SER A 83 9.84 -17.03 14.12
CA SER A 83 9.18 -16.01 13.29
C SER A 83 9.88 -14.65 13.42
N LEU A 84 9.98 -13.92 12.31
CA LEU A 84 10.60 -12.60 12.26
C LEU A 84 9.55 -11.56 11.85
N GLY A 85 9.17 -10.73 12.81
CA GLY A 85 8.19 -9.67 12.61
C GLY A 85 8.84 -8.29 12.57
N ILE A 86 8.46 -7.45 11.60
CA ILE A 86 8.75 -6.02 11.63
C ILE A 86 7.77 -5.37 12.59
N SER A 87 8.19 -5.16 13.84
CA SER A 87 7.33 -4.56 14.88
C SER A 87 7.60 -3.08 15.12
N ASN A 88 8.74 -2.55 14.63
CA ASN A 88 9.04 -1.12 14.63
C ASN A 88 9.01 -0.62 13.17
N GLY A 89 8.11 0.33 12.89
CA GLY A 89 7.88 0.88 11.55
C GLY A 89 8.98 1.83 11.06
N ASN A 90 8.68 2.59 10.01
CA ASN A 90 9.60 3.53 9.36
C ASN A 90 10.90 2.83 8.91
N VAL A 91 10.74 1.79 8.10
CA VAL A 91 11.86 0.94 7.70
C VAL A 91 11.85 0.64 6.20
N THR A 92 13.02 0.77 5.60
CA THR A 92 13.31 0.25 4.26
C THR A 92 14.28 -0.92 4.40
N ILE A 93 13.95 -2.09 3.84
CA ILE A 93 14.88 -3.22 3.72
C ILE A 93 15.25 -3.36 2.24
N ALA A 94 16.48 -2.97 1.91
CA ALA A 94 16.96 -2.81 0.54
C ALA A 94 17.80 -4.01 0.10
N GLY A 95 17.14 -5.11 -0.28
CA GLY A 95 17.79 -6.34 -0.73
C GLY A 95 18.72 -6.18 -1.93
N GLN A 96 18.49 -5.15 -2.75
CA GLN A 96 19.33 -4.82 -3.91
C GLN A 96 20.74 -4.33 -3.55
N THR A 97 21.01 -4.01 -2.28
CA THR A 97 22.34 -3.61 -1.81
C THR A 97 23.28 -4.78 -1.53
N ALA A 98 22.74 -6.01 -1.42
CA ALA A 98 23.53 -7.18 -1.09
C ALA A 98 24.54 -7.52 -2.21
N PRO A 99 25.81 -7.79 -1.90
CA PRO A 99 26.83 -8.07 -2.90
C PRO A 99 26.68 -9.50 -3.45
N GLY A 100 26.48 -9.66 -4.75
CA GLY A 100 26.33 -10.97 -5.41
C GLY A 100 24.86 -11.37 -5.63
N ASP A 101 24.47 -12.56 -5.17
CA ASP A 101 23.19 -13.19 -5.53
C ASP A 101 21.97 -12.72 -4.69
N GLY A 102 22.18 -11.87 -3.69
CA GLY A 102 21.14 -11.29 -2.86
C GLY A 102 20.77 -12.11 -1.62
N ILE A 103 19.62 -11.78 -1.02
CA ILE A 103 19.19 -12.30 0.28
C ILE A 103 17.96 -13.18 0.17
N CYS A 104 18.03 -14.36 0.80
CA CYS A 104 16.89 -15.22 1.06
C CYS A 104 16.64 -15.35 2.56
N ILE A 105 15.40 -15.18 2.99
CA ILE A 105 14.95 -15.38 4.37
C ILE A 105 14.15 -16.68 4.41
N ALA A 106 14.55 -17.63 5.27
CA ALA A 106 14.04 -19.00 5.20
C ALA A 106 13.72 -19.64 6.56
N GLY A 107 12.91 -20.70 6.54
CA GLY A 107 12.67 -21.62 7.66
C GLY A 107 11.56 -21.21 8.64
N TYR A 108 11.32 -19.91 8.85
CA TYR A 108 10.22 -19.38 9.67
C TYR A 108 9.50 -18.20 9.01
N PRO A 109 8.25 -17.90 9.42
CA PRO A 109 7.45 -16.86 8.76
C PRO A 109 8.05 -15.48 8.94
N PHE A 110 7.91 -14.66 7.89
CA PHE A 110 8.23 -13.23 7.94
C PHE A 110 6.94 -12.40 7.89
N THR A 111 6.75 -11.50 8.85
CA THR A 111 5.48 -10.76 8.99
C THR A 111 5.70 -9.26 9.14
N ILE A 112 4.96 -8.46 8.39
CA ILE A 112 4.88 -7.01 8.53
C ILE A 112 3.88 -6.69 9.64
N ASN A 113 4.37 -6.29 10.82
CA ASN A 113 3.55 -5.97 11.99
C ASN A 113 3.61 -4.48 12.37
N ALA A 114 4.05 -3.62 11.45
CA ALA A 114 4.22 -2.18 11.65
C ALA A 114 3.80 -1.39 10.41
N ASN A 115 3.67 -0.07 10.57
CA ASN A 115 3.33 0.86 9.50
C ASN A 115 4.59 1.44 8.84
N ASN A 116 4.43 1.99 7.64
CA ASN A 116 5.49 2.67 6.88
C ASN A 116 6.71 1.76 6.62
N VAL A 117 6.49 0.74 5.78
CA VAL A 117 7.45 -0.34 5.51
C VAL A 117 7.69 -0.47 4.00
N ILE A 118 8.94 -0.48 3.59
CA ILE A 118 9.37 -0.78 2.22
C ILE A 118 10.25 -2.04 2.22
N LEU A 119 9.88 -3.04 1.41
CA LEU A 119 10.65 -4.26 1.18
C LEU A 119 10.99 -4.37 -0.31
N ARG A 120 12.27 -4.48 -0.67
CA ARG A 120 12.68 -4.57 -2.08
C ARG A 120 13.71 -5.66 -2.34
N PHE A 121 13.57 -6.38 -3.47
CA PHE A 121 14.56 -7.35 -3.97
C PHE A 121 14.95 -8.46 -2.97
N LEU A 122 14.01 -8.89 -2.13
CA LEU A 122 14.20 -9.96 -1.14
C LEU A 122 13.55 -11.27 -1.58
N ARG A 123 14.02 -12.38 -1.01
CA ARG A 123 13.34 -13.68 -1.13
C ARG A 123 12.81 -14.15 0.21
N PHE A 124 11.58 -14.67 0.23
CA PHE A 124 10.92 -15.25 1.40
C PHE A 124 10.58 -16.70 1.11
N ARG A 125 11.33 -17.61 1.74
CA ARG A 125 11.26 -19.06 1.50
C ARG A 125 11.09 -19.89 2.75
N LEU A 126 9.86 -19.87 3.26
CA LEU A 126 9.48 -20.52 4.52
C LEU A 126 9.80 -22.03 4.53
N GLY A 127 9.33 -22.78 3.53
CA GLY A 127 9.42 -24.24 3.51
C GLY A 127 8.53 -24.89 4.58
N ASN A 128 8.68 -26.20 4.81
CA ASN A 128 7.91 -26.91 5.84
C ASN A 128 8.74 -27.65 6.90
N GLU A 129 10.05 -27.39 6.99
CA GLU A 129 10.92 -28.06 7.99
C GLU A 129 10.47 -27.82 9.44
N ASN A 130 9.83 -26.68 9.70
CA ASN A 130 9.40 -26.26 11.04
C ASN A 130 7.88 -26.27 11.22
N VAL A 131 7.14 -27.02 10.39
CA VAL A 131 5.65 -27.07 10.42
C VAL A 131 5.07 -27.54 11.76
N ALA A 132 5.84 -28.33 12.53
CA ALA A 132 5.44 -28.74 13.88
C ALA A 132 5.34 -27.56 14.88
N TYR A 133 5.91 -26.40 14.55
CA TYR A 133 5.96 -25.22 15.41
C TYR A 133 5.16 -24.04 14.87
N HIS A 134 4.91 -23.98 13.56
CA HIS A 134 4.14 -22.91 12.92
C HIS A 134 3.51 -23.39 11.61
N GLU A 135 2.45 -22.74 11.17
CA GLU A 135 1.79 -22.99 9.88
C GLU A 135 1.68 -21.69 9.09
N GLY A 136 2.74 -20.88 9.12
CA GLY A 136 2.65 -19.49 8.68
C GLY A 136 2.70 -19.28 7.17
N ASP A 137 2.55 -18.00 6.81
CA ASP A 137 2.72 -17.51 5.45
C ASP A 137 4.19 -17.35 5.08
N GLY A 138 4.47 -17.31 3.77
CA GLY A 138 5.80 -16.92 3.27
C GLY A 138 6.11 -15.46 3.63
N LEU A 139 5.25 -14.55 3.19
CA LEU A 139 5.22 -13.15 3.56
C LEU A 139 3.79 -12.75 3.94
N GLY A 140 3.59 -12.34 5.19
CA GLY A 140 2.28 -11.90 5.71
C GLY A 140 2.30 -10.47 6.24
N GLY A 141 1.14 -9.84 6.33
CA GLY A 141 0.98 -8.52 6.97
C GLY A 141 -0.45 -8.01 6.88
N MET A 142 -1.07 -7.71 8.03
CA MET A 142 -2.49 -7.36 8.08
C MET A 142 -2.74 -6.22 9.05
N ASP A 143 -3.81 -5.45 8.80
CA ASP A 143 -4.31 -4.40 9.69
C ASP A 143 -3.21 -3.36 10.01
N ARG A 144 -2.45 -2.97 8.99
CA ARG A 144 -1.39 -1.94 9.02
C ARG A 144 -1.59 -0.90 7.93
N ALA A 145 -0.73 0.10 7.88
CA ALA A 145 -0.81 1.17 6.90
C ALA A 145 0.55 1.47 6.25
N ASN A 146 0.51 1.98 5.01
CA ASN A 146 1.66 2.48 4.28
C ASN A 146 2.72 1.39 4.05
N ILE A 147 2.42 0.46 3.12
CA ILE A 147 3.29 -0.70 2.84
C ILE A 147 3.64 -0.77 1.36
N MET A 148 4.92 -0.93 1.05
CA MET A 148 5.42 -1.19 -0.30
C MET A 148 6.23 -2.49 -0.32
N VAL A 149 5.82 -3.43 -1.16
CA VAL A 149 6.56 -4.66 -1.47
C VAL A 149 6.86 -4.66 -2.95
N ASP A 150 8.13 -4.54 -3.32
CA ASP A 150 8.58 -4.40 -4.70
C ASP A 150 9.63 -5.45 -5.04
N HIS A 151 9.53 -6.09 -6.21
CA HIS A 151 10.55 -7.02 -6.69
C HIS A 151 10.94 -8.14 -5.71
N CYS A 152 10.01 -8.65 -4.91
CA CYS A 152 10.26 -9.75 -3.99
C CYS A 152 9.87 -11.11 -4.60
N SER A 153 10.59 -12.17 -4.23
CA SER A 153 10.24 -13.55 -4.60
C SER A 153 9.78 -14.33 -3.37
N ILE A 154 8.59 -14.93 -3.43
CA ILE A 154 7.89 -15.47 -2.26
C ILE A 154 7.45 -16.90 -2.58
N SER A 155 8.14 -17.88 -1.99
CA SER A 155 7.94 -19.33 -2.20
C SER A 155 8.77 -20.05 -1.16
N TRP A 156 8.34 -20.99 -0.35
CA TRP A 156 7.15 -21.80 -0.37
C TRP A 156 6.48 -21.66 0.98
N SER A 157 5.14 -21.69 1.06
CA SER A 157 4.40 -21.49 2.31
C SER A 157 3.60 -22.71 2.76
N ILE A 158 3.24 -22.75 4.04
CA ILE A 158 2.37 -23.78 4.63
C ILE A 158 0.89 -23.35 4.55
N ASP A 159 0.57 -22.10 4.92
CA ASP A 159 -0.77 -21.52 4.71
C ASP A 159 -0.82 -20.78 3.35
N GLU A 160 -0.36 -19.52 3.27
CA GLU A 160 -0.39 -18.71 2.05
C GLU A 160 0.98 -18.11 1.69
N CYS A 161 1.29 -17.98 0.40
CA CYS A 161 2.60 -17.43 0.01
C CYS A 161 2.68 -15.94 0.34
N CYS A 162 1.73 -15.13 -0.13
CA CYS A 162 1.75 -13.68 0.03
C CYS A 162 0.38 -13.14 0.47
N SER A 163 0.16 -13.08 1.78
CA SER A 163 -1.05 -12.52 2.41
C SER A 163 -0.70 -11.22 3.15
N VAL A 164 -0.34 -10.20 2.37
CA VAL A 164 -0.22 -8.81 2.84
C VAL A 164 -1.53 -8.11 2.47
N TYR A 165 -2.53 -8.02 3.36
CA TYR A 165 -3.88 -7.54 3.01
C TYR A 165 -4.66 -6.94 4.18
N GLY A 166 -5.76 -6.24 3.88
CA GLY A 166 -6.53 -5.50 4.88
C GLY A 166 -5.70 -4.41 5.53
N ASN A 167 -4.80 -3.84 4.74
CA ASN A 167 -3.99 -2.70 5.10
C ASN A 167 -4.59 -1.44 4.47
N GLU A 168 -4.13 -0.27 4.92
CA GLU A 168 -4.43 1.02 4.31
C GLU A 168 -3.22 1.51 3.50
N ASN A 169 -3.44 2.01 2.28
CA ASN A 169 -2.40 2.54 1.40
C ASN A 169 -1.22 1.56 1.17
N MET A 170 -1.49 0.44 0.49
CA MET A 170 -0.46 -0.56 0.23
C MET A 170 -0.26 -0.91 -1.24
N THR A 171 0.94 -1.36 -1.60
CA THR A 171 1.23 -1.90 -2.92
C THR A 171 2.13 -3.12 -2.86
N VAL A 172 1.78 -4.15 -3.64
CA VAL A 172 2.66 -5.26 -4.01
C VAL A 172 2.86 -5.22 -5.52
N GLN A 173 4.08 -4.90 -5.94
CA GLN A 173 4.43 -4.73 -7.35
C GLN A 173 5.61 -5.60 -7.76
N TRP A 174 5.58 -6.06 -9.01
CA TRP A 174 6.71 -6.78 -9.63
C TRP A 174 7.21 -7.98 -8.83
N CYS A 175 6.37 -8.68 -8.07
CA CYS A 175 6.78 -9.82 -7.26
C CYS A 175 6.57 -11.15 -7.99
N ILE A 176 7.38 -12.17 -7.65
CA ILE A 176 7.08 -13.57 -7.96
C ILE A 176 6.49 -14.21 -6.70
N ILE A 177 5.31 -14.79 -6.82
CA ILE A 177 4.61 -15.52 -5.77
C ILE A 177 4.37 -16.92 -6.33
N SER A 178 5.02 -17.93 -5.76
CA SER A 178 5.01 -19.25 -6.38
C SER A 178 4.98 -20.43 -5.41
N GLN A 179 4.40 -21.53 -5.90
CA GLN A 179 4.57 -22.88 -5.34
C GLN A 179 4.23 -23.04 -3.83
N SER A 180 3.06 -22.59 -3.41
CA SER A 180 2.53 -22.95 -2.07
C SER A 180 2.52 -24.48 -1.83
N LEU A 181 2.78 -24.92 -0.59
CA LEU A 181 2.98 -26.34 -0.25
C LEU A 181 1.68 -27.05 0.15
N ARG A 182 1.10 -27.82 -0.77
CA ARG A 182 -0.24 -28.42 -0.65
C ARG A 182 -0.44 -29.33 0.56
N ASN A 183 0.40 -30.34 0.72
CA ASN A 183 0.28 -31.31 1.82
C ASN A 183 1.51 -31.25 2.72
N SER A 184 1.63 -30.12 3.41
CA SER A 184 2.84 -29.73 4.16
C SER A 184 2.72 -29.91 5.66
N GLY A 185 1.55 -30.28 6.19
CA GLY A 185 1.29 -30.48 7.62
C GLY A 185 0.29 -29.50 8.25
N HIS A 186 -0.34 -28.63 7.47
CA HIS A 186 -1.30 -27.64 7.94
C HIS A 186 -2.52 -28.29 8.64
N SER A 187 -2.93 -27.73 9.78
CA SER A 187 -3.98 -28.25 10.69
C SER A 187 -5.35 -28.41 10.04
N LYS A 188 -5.66 -27.58 9.03
CA LYS A 188 -6.89 -27.64 8.23
C LYS A 188 -6.82 -28.67 7.07
N GLY A 189 -5.76 -29.47 7.00
CA GLY A 189 -5.50 -30.39 5.89
C GLY A 189 -4.82 -29.70 4.71
N ASN A 190 -5.06 -30.17 3.48
CA ASN A 190 -4.37 -29.65 2.30
C ASN A 190 -4.56 -28.12 2.15
N HIS A 191 -3.46 -27.40 2.02
CA HIS A 191 -3.40 -25.94 1.87
C HIS A 191 -2.31 -25.61 0.85
N GLY A 192 -2.69 -25.07 -0.30
CA GLY A 192 -1.76 -24.70 -1.36
C GLY A 192 -2.15 -23.36 -1.95
N TYR A 193 -2.02 -22.29 -1.17
CA TYR A 193 -2.63 -21.00 -1.48
C TYR A 193 -1.64 -19.90 -1.85
N GLY A 194 -1.97 -19.12 -2.88
CA GLY A 194 -1.18 -17.98 -3.34
C GLY A 194 -1.22 -16.81 -2.35
N GLY A 195 -2.41 -16.31 -2.02
CA GLY A 195 -2.56 -15.22 -1.05
C GLY A 195 -3.97 -14.64 -0.97
N ASN A 196 -4.24 -13.90 0.11
CA ASN A 196 -5.41 -13.01 0.23
C ASN A 196 -5.02 -11.58 -0.14
N TRP A 197 -5.81 -10.92 -0.98
CA TRP A 197 -5.60 -9.52 -1.42
C TRP A 197 -6.84 -8.67 -1.10
N GLY A 198 -6.62 -7.46 -0.61
CA GLY A 198 -7.65 -6.53 -0.16
C GLY A 198 -7.07 -5.42 0.74
N GLY A 199 -7.89 -4.45 1.12
CA GLY A 199 -7.55 -3.35 2.00
C GLY A 199 -8.17 -2.01 1.59
N LYS A 200 -7.97 -1.01 2.43
CA LYS A 200 -8.40 0.38 2.22
C LYS A 200 -7.38 1.07 1.31
N GLY A 201 -7.55 0.91 0.00
CA GLY A 201 -6.57 1.36 -0.98
C GLY A 201 -5.38 0.40 -1.04
N SER A 202 -5.53 -0.65 -1.86
CA SER A 202 -4.49 -1.64 -2.11
C SER A 202 -4.25 -1.81 -3.61
N SER A 203 -3.00 -1.80 -4.05
CA SER A 203 -2.63 -2.12 -5.44
C SER A 203 -1.82 -3.41 -5.52
N TYR A 204 -2.17 -4.28 -6.46
CA TYR A 204 -1.37 -5.45 -6.82
C TYR A 204 -1.20 -5.44 -8.32
N HIS A 205 0.02 -5.17 -8.78
CA HIS A 205 0.29 -5.12 -10.20
C HIS A 205 1.60 -5.76 -10.63
N HIS A 206 1.60 -6.27 -11.86
CA HIS A 206 2.78 -6.84 -12.48
C HIS A 206 3.42 -7.98 -11.67
N ASN A 207 2.61 -8.70 -10.87
CA ASN A 207 3.07 -9.86 -10.12
C ASN A 207 2.88 -11.14 -10.94
N LEU A 208 3.78 -12.11 -10.78
CA LEU A 208 3.61 -13.48 -11.24
C LEU A 208 3.07 -14.34 -10.09
N LEU A 209 1.89 -14.93 -10.27
CA LEU A 209 1.34 -15.95 -9.38
C LEU A 209 1.37 -17.28 -10.13
N CYS A 210 2.17 -18.24 -9.67
CA CYS A 210 2.29 -19.51 -10.40
C CYS A 210 2.34 -20.75 -9.50
N HIS A 211 1.75 -21.83 -10.01
CA HIS A 211 1.82 -23.17 -9.39
C HIS A 211 1.19 -23.27 -7.99
N HIS A 212 0.07 -22.58 -7.78
CA HIS A 212 -0.73 -22.71 -6.57
C HIS A 212 -1.92 -23.65 -6.78
N GLU A 213 -2.38 -24.32 -5.72
CA GLU A 213 -3.67 -25.00 -5.79
C GLU A 213 -4.77 -23.94 -5.88
N SER A 214 -4.87 -22.99 -4.96
CA SER A 214 -5.97 -22.01 -4.95
C SER A 214 -5.49 -20.62 -4.54
N ARG A 215 -6.43 -19.67 -4.39
CA ARG A 215 -6.19 -18.28 -3.96
C ARG A 215 -5.12 -17.59 -4.81
N THR A 216 -5.41 -17.44 -6.11
CA THR A 216 -4.53 -16.73 -7.06
C THR A 216 -5.20 -15.48 -7.65
N PRO A 217 -5.51 -14.45 -6.84
CA PRO A 217 -5.56 -14.40 -5.37
C PRO A 217 -6.94 -14.77 -4.81
N ARG A 218 -7.12 -14.92 -3.48
CA ARG A 218 -8.44 -14.71 -2.88
C ARG A 218 -8.63 -13.21 -2.67
N LEU A 219 -9.70 -12.63 -3.21
CA LEU A 219 -10.13 -11.27 -2.89
C LEU A 219 -10.85 -11.32 -1.56
N GLY A 220 -10.30 -10.70 -0.51
CA GLY A 220 -10.73 -10.96 0.84
C GLY A 220 -10.59 -9.76 1.76
N PRO A 221 -11.70 -9.19 2.26
CA PRO A 221 -11.60 -8.15 3.27
C PRO A 221 -11.05 -8.67 4.59
N ARG A 222 -10.59 -7.75 5.44
CA ARG A 222 -10.46 -7.93 6.90
C ARG A 222 -11.67 -7.31 7.61
N PRO A 223 -12.01 -7.73 8.84
CA PRO A 223 -13.08 -7.07 9.60
C PRO A 223 -12.86 -5.56 9.81
N SER A 224 -11.58 -5.16 9.88
CA SER A 224 -11.11 -3.77 10.03
C SER A 224 -11.31 -2.91 8.79
N THR A 225 -11.32 -3.51 7.59
CA THR A 225 -11.37 -2.80 6.31
C THR A 225 -12.64 -3.07 5.51
N GLN A 226 -13.50 -3.99 5.96
CA GLN A 226 -14.65 -4.53 5.20
C GLN A 226 -15.65 -3.49 4.67
N GLU A 227 -15.68 -2.27 5.21
CA GLU A 227 -16.57 -1.18 4.75
C GLU A 227 -15.87 -0.19 3.79
N GLU A 228 -14.55 -0.31 3.61
CA GLU A 228 -13.69 0.64 2.90
C GLU A 228 -12.75 -0.07 1.91
N GLU A 229 -13.07 -1.29 1.51
CA GLU A 229 -12.28 -2.10 0.58
C GLU A 229 -12.21 -1.46 -0.81
N LEU A 230 -11.00 -1.08 -1.22
CA LEU A 230 -10.71 -0.54 -2.54
C LEU A 230 -9.43 -1.18 -3.07
N LEU A 231 -9.60 -2.08 -4.02
CA LEU A 231 -8.51 -2.91 -4.57
C LEU A 231 -8.29 -2.63 -6.05
N ASP A 232 -7.06 -2.33 -6.42
CA ASP A 232 -6.61 -2.23 -7.80
C ASP A 232 -5.71 -3.41 -8.18
N MET A 233 -6.27 -4.40 -8.89
CA MET A 233 -5.56 -5.58 -9.38
C MET A 233 -5.35 -5.49 -10.89
N ARG A 234 -4.13 -5.15 -11.33
CA ARG A 234 -3.84 -4.96 -12.76
C ARG A 234 -2.56 -5.59 -13.26
N ASN A 235 -2.55 -6.00 -14.53
CA ASN A 235 -1.34 -6.48 -15.22
C ASN A 235 -0.58 -7.62 -14.52
N ASN A 236 -1.23 -8.41 -13.68
CA ASN A 236 -0.63 -9.60 -13.08
C ASN A 236 -0.66 -10.77 -14.07
N VAL A 237 0.31 -11.68 -13.95
CA VAL A 237 0.34 -12.97 -14.67
C VAL A 237 -0.06 -14.08 -13.71
N ILE A 238 -1.12 -14.82 -14.04
CA ILE A 238 -1.63 -15.91 -13.22
C ILE A 238 -1.50 -17.22 -13.98
N TYR A 239 -0.68 -18.14 -13.49
CA TYR A 239 -0.30 -19.36 -14.20
C TYR A 239 -0.54 -20.64 -13.40
N ASN A 240 -1.12 -21.65 -14.06
CA ASN A 240 -1.18 -23.03 -13.57
C ASN A 240 -1.88 -23.24 -12.21
N TRP A 241 -2.99 -22.55 -11.95
CA TRP A 241 -3.82 -22.79 -10.76
C TRP A 241 -4.62 -24.09 -10.89
N ALA A 242 -4.92 -24.78 -9.78
CA ALA A 242 -5.55 -26.10 -9.80
C ALA A 242 -6.94 -26.19 -9.14
N GLY A 243 -7.25 -25.22 -8.30
CA GLY A 243 -8.39 -25.08 -7.41
C GLY A 243 -9.16 -23.82 -7.77
N ASN A 244 -9.56 -22.99 -6.81
CA ASN A 244 -10.52 -21.91 -7.13
C ASN A 244 -9.96 -20.78 -8.01
N GLY A 245 -8.64 -20.70 -8.22
CA GLY A 245 -8.02 -19.57 -8.90
C GLY A 245 -8.30 -18.29 -8.11
N CYS A 246 -8.78 -17.24 -8.80
CA CYS A 246 -9.29 -16.04 -8.15
C CYS A 246 -10.75 -16.16 -7.70
N TYR A 247 -11.06 -15.79 -6.45
CA TYR A 247 -12.41 -15.86 -5.88
C TYR A 247 -12.56 -14.97 -4.63
N GLY A 248 -13.80 -14.79 -4.16
CA GLY A 248 -14.12 -13.97 -2.97
C GLY A 248 -14.77 -12.66 -3.38
N GLY A 249 -14.28 -11.52 -2.87
CA GLY A 249 -14.80 -10.20 -3.24
C GLY A 249 -16.04 -9.80 -2.46
N GLU A 250 -16.26 -10.40 -1.29
CA GLU A 250 -17.45 -10.14 -0.49
C GLU A 250 -17.46 -8.69 -0.01
N GLY A 251 -18.39 -7.87 -0.55
CA GLY A 251 -18.54 -6.45 -0.20
C GLY A 251 -17.44 -5.50 -0.70
N MET A 252 -16.53 -5.95 -1.57
CA MET A 252 -15.35 -5.17 -1.98
C MET A 252 -15.60 -4.32 -3.23
N ASP A 253 -14.91 -3.18 -3.35
CA ASP A 253 -14.79 -2.43 -4.61
C ASP A 253 -13.44 -2.77 -5.28
N VAL A 254 -13.48 -3.34 -6.49
CA VAL A 254 -12.29 -3.94 -7.13
C VAL A 254 -12.16 -3.60 -8.62
N ASN A 255 -10.99 -3.12 -9.03
CA ASN A 255 -10.54 -3.14 -10.42
C ASN A 255 -9.80 -4.46 -10.71
N ILE A 256 -10.21 -5.19 -11.76
CA ILE A 256 -9.48 -6.34 -12.31
C ILE A 256 -9.17 -6.02 -13.78
N TYR A 257 -7.97 -5.48 -14.04
CA TYR A 257 -7.68 -4.83 -15.32
C TYR A 257 -6.42 -5.37 -16.01
N ASN A 258 -6.52 -5.76 -17.28
CA ASN A 258 -5.38 -6.20 -18.11
C ASN A 258 -4.49 -7.28 -17.49
N ASN A 259 -5.04 -8.18 -16.65
CA ASN A 259 -4.30 -9.34 -16.15
C ASN A 259 -4.22 -10.44 -17.23
N TYR A 260 -3.15 -11.23 -17.20
CA TYR A 260 -2.92 -12.34 -18.12
C TYR A 260 -3.03 -13.68 -17.39
N TYR A 261 -4.08 -14.44 -17.69
CA TYR A 261 -4.35 -15.74 -17.10
C TYR A 261 -3.94 -16.83 -18.08
N LYS A 262 -3.05 -17.73 -17.65
CA LYS A 262 -2.55 -18.83 -18.48
C LYS A 262 -2.87 -20.19 -17.85
N PRO A 263 -3.86 -20.94 -18.37
CA PRO A 263 -4.18 -22.28 -17.89
C PRO A 263 -3.02 -23.24 -18.17
N GLY A 264 -2.35 -23.68 -17.10
CA GLY A 264 -1.21 -24.59 -17.16
C GLY A 264 -1.61 -26.06 -17.08
N PRO A 265 -0.62 -26.97 -17.01
CA PRO A 265 -0.84 -28.42 -16.87
C PRO A 265 -1.83 -28.85 -15.76
N ALA A 266 -1.74 -28.28 -14.55
CA ALA A 266 -2.70 -28.54 -13.46
C ALA A 266 -4.09 -28.01 -13.77
N THR A 267 -4.20 -26.78 -14.27
CA THR A 267 -5.49 -26.16 -14.63
C THR A 267 -6.24 -26.99 -15.65
N ARG A 268 -5.53 -27.46 -16.69
CA ARG A 268 -6.08 -28.30 -17.75
C ARG A 268 -6.50 -29.67 -17.24
N LYS A 269 -5.68 -30.29 -16.38
CA LYS A 269 -6.01 -31.58 -15.77
C LYS A 269 -7.21 -31.48 -14.82
N LYS A 270 -7.39 -30.35 -14.13
CA LYS A 270 -8.59 -30.09 -13.32
C LYS A 270 -9.84 -29.98 -14.20
N GLY A 271 -9.74 -29.29 -15.34
CA GLY A 271 -10.81 -29.18 -16.32
C GLY A 271 -12.00 -28.32 -15.88
N GLY A 272 -12.98 -28.16 -16.76
CA GLY A 272 -14.21 -27.40 -16.47
C GLY A 272 -14.03 -25.89 -16.42
N ALA A 273 -14.93 -25.21 -15.70
CA ALA A 273 -15.06 -23.75 -15.69
C ALA A 273 -13.85 -23.01 -15.08
N VAL A 274 -13.06 -23.72 -14.29
CA VAL A 274 -11.86 -23.19 -13.65
C VAL A 274 -10.81 -22.73 -14.66
N GLN A 275 -10.78 -23.33 -15.86
CA GLN A 275 -9.78 -23.04 -16.90
C GLN A 275 -9.94 -21.66 -17.53
N TYR A 276 -11.09 -21.02 -17.35
CA TYR A 276 -11.38 -19.71 -17.93
C TYR A 276 -11.98 -18.74 -16.92
N ARG A 277 -11.68 -18.97 -15.63
CA ARG A 277 -12.14 -18.13 -14.54
C ARG A 277 -11.25 -16.90 -14.43
N ILE A 278 -11.87 -15.72 -14.48
CA ILE A 278 -11.24 -14.46 -14.09
C ILE A 278 -11.39 -14.27 -12.59
N ALA A 279 -12.62 -14.40 -12.06
CA ALA A 279 -12.90 -14.44 -10.62
C ALA A 279 -14.25 -15.12 -10.34
N ALA A 280 -14.32 -15.92 -9.27
CA ALA A 280 -15.57 -16.42 -8.71
C ALA A 280 -16.03 -15.53 -7.55
N ILE A 281 -16.88 -14.54 -7.85
CA ILE A 281 -17.35 -13.55 -6.88
C ILE A 281 -18.37 -14.16 -5.91
N ASN A 282 -18.28 -13.79 -4.64
CA ASN A 282 -19.15 -14.26 -3.58
C ASN A 282 -19.64 -13.13 -2.66
N ILE A 283 -20.45 -13.50 -1.67
CA ILE A 283 -20.97 -12.62 -0.61
C ILE A 283 -20.78 -13.24 0.78
N ARG A 284 -20.98 -12.44 1.82
CA ARG A 284 -21.19 -12.96 3.17
C ARG A 284 -22.63 -13.46 3.30
N THR A 285 -22.81 -14.75 3.58
CA THR A 285 -24.12 -15.37 3.82
C THR A 285 -24.56 -15.16 5.27
N LEU A 286 -25.83 -15.40 5.56
CA LEU A 286 -26.36 -15.34 6.92
C LEU A 286 -25.60 -16.30 7.85
N ASP A 287 -25.41 -17.54 7.39
CA ASP A 287 -24.65 -18.58 8.09
C ASP A 287 -23.24 -18.08 8.45
N TYR A 288 -22.55 -17.45 7.50
CA TYR A 288 -21.20 -16.91 7.73
C TYR A 288 -21.21 -15.71 8.69
N CYS A 289 -22.26 -14.89 8.68
CA CYS A 289 -22.37 -13.69 9.51
C CYS A 289 -22.92 -13.96 10.92
N THR A 290 -23.24 -15.21 11.27
CA THR A 290 -23.73 -15.59 12.59
C THR A 290 -22.82 -16.63 13.27
N ASP A 291 -22.83 -16.68 14.60
CA ASP A 291 -22.20 -17.76 15.37
C ASP A 291 -23.13 -18.99 15.50
N ASP A 292 -22.65 -20.06 16.14
CA ASP A 292 -23.40 -21.30 16.35
C ASP A 292 -24.73 -21.12 17.13
N ASN A 293 -24.90 -19.99 17.81
CA ASN A 293 -26.13 -19.64 18.54
C ASN A 293 -27.05 -18.70 17.72
N GLY A 294 -26.70 -18.41 16.47
CA GLY A 294 -27.42 -17.51 15.57
C GLY A 294 -27.21 -16.02 15.86
N LYS A 295 -26.20 -15.64 16.65
CA LYS A 295 -25.91 -14.23 16.96
C LYS A 295 -25.01 -13.62 15.87
N PRO A 296 -25.26 -12.37 15.44
CA PRO A 296 -24.35 -11.63 14.55
C PRO A 296 -22.90 -11.62 15.02
N ASN A 297 -21.97 -11.93 14.12
CA ASN A 297 -20.53 -11.81 14.32
C ASN A 297 -19.98 -10.54 13.64
N GLY A 298 -18.65 -10.35 13.67
CA GLY A 298 -18.00 -9.14 13.14
C GLY A 298 -18.16 -8.89 11.65
N TRP A 299 -18.65 -9.87 10.87
CA TRP A 299 -18.89 -9.75 9.43
C TRP A 299 -20.34 -9.39 9.08
N TYR A 300 -21.22 -9.31 10.07
CA TYR A 300 -22.63 -8.98 9.86
C TYR A 300 -22.88 -7.66 9.12
N PRO A 301 -22.05 -6.60 9.24
CA PRO A 301 -22.21 -5.38 8.43
C PRO A 301 -22.18 -5.62 6.92
N MET A 302 -21.52 -6.71 6.46
CA MET A 302 -21.42 -7.09 5.05
C MET A 302 -22.39 -8.21 4.64
N LEU A 303 -23.39 -8.54 5.48
CA LEU A 303 -24.38 -9.57 5.16
C LEU A 303 -25.09 -9.22 3.85
N HIS A 304 -24.99 -10.12 2.86
CA HIS A 304 -25.62 -9.99 1.54
C HIS A 304 -25.18 -8.77 0.72
N HIS A 305 -24.07 -8.12 1.09
CA HIS A 305 -23.50 -7.03 0.33
C HIS A 305 -22.64 -7.57 -0.84
N TRP A 306 -23.10 -7.29 -2.06
CA TRP A 306 -22.34 -7.57 -3.28
C TRP A 306 -21.37 -6.43 -3.57
N GLY A 307 -20.10 -6.77 -3.79
CA GLY A 307 -19.08 -5.81 -4.19
C GLY A 307 -19.33 -5.18 -5.56
N LYS A 308 -18.59 -4.11 -5.88
CA LYS A 308 -18.57 -3.48 -7.21
C LYS A 308 -17.26 -3.77 -7.93
N PHE A 309 -17.37 -4.10 -9.21
CA PHE A 309 -16.22 -4.56 -9.98
C PHE A 309 -16.13 -3.87 -11.32
N TYR A 310 -14.96 -3.32 -11.62
CA TYR A 310 -14.55 -3.00 -12.98
C TYR A 310 -13.66 -4.13 -13.49
N VAL A 311 -14.13 -4.88 -14.50
CA VAL A 311 -13.38 -6.02 -15.07
C VAL A 311 -13.29 -5.82 -16.57
N ASP A 312 -12.08 -5.55 -17.06
CA ASP A 312 -11.84 -5.30 -18.49
C ASP A 312 -10.42 -5.65 -18.94
N GLY A 313 -10.26 -5.92 -20.24
CA GLY A 313 -8.98 -6.13 -20.90
C GLY A 313 -8.16 -7.35 -20.44
N ASN A 314 -8.71 -8.19 -19.56
CA ASN A 314 -8.04 -9.40 -19.10
C ASN A 314 -8.03 -10.45 -20.21
N VAL A 315 -6.93 -11.20 -20.29
CA VAL A 315 -6.73 -12.27 -21.28
C VAL A 315 -6.73 -13.63 -20.60
N ILE A 316 -7.48 -14.57 -21.16
CA ILE A 316 -7.35 -15.99 -20.83
C ILE A 316 -6.68 -16.69 -22.02
N ASP A 317 -5.43 -17.13 -21.85
CA ASP A 317 -4.68 -17.85 -22.89
C ASP A 317 -5.45 -19.10 -23.35
N GLY A 318 -5.66 -19.21 -24.66
CA GLY A 318 -6.44 -20.30 -25.26
C GLY A 318 -7.96 -20.20 -25.11
N ASN A 319 -8.52 -19.08 -24.61
CA ASN A 319 -9.96 -18.85 -24.56
C ASN A 319 -10.34 -17.46 -25.09
N GLU A 320 -10.56 -17.37 -26.41
CA GLU A 320 -10.93 -16.14 -27.10
C GLU A 320 -12.29 -15.58 -26.67
N GLU A 321 -13.23 -16.46 -26.29
CA GLU A 321 -14.57 -16.04 -25.87
C GLU A 321 -14.52 -15.22 -24.58
N VAL A 322 -13.84 -15.73 -23.54
CA VAL A 322 -13.69 -15.01 -22.27
C VAL A 322 -12.74 -13.81 -22.41
N THR A 323 -11.74 -13.91 -23.28
CA THR A 323 -10.84 -12.78 -23.57
C THR A 323 -11.60 -11.61 -24.19
N ARG A 324 -12.55 -11.87 -25.09
CA ARG A 324 -13.40 -10.83 -25.70
C ARG A 324 -14.50 -10.33 -24.77
N ASP A 325 -15.02 -11.19 -23.91
CA ASP A 325 -16.05 -10.85 -22.91
C ASP A 325 -15.71 -11.47 -21.56
N ASN A 326 -15.03 -10.68 -20.74
CA ASN A 326 -14.59 -11.08 -19.40
C ASN A 326 -15.78 -11.45 -18.48
N TRP A 327 -16.95 -10.84 -18.71
CA TRP A 327 -18.05 -10.90 -17.75
C TRP A 327 -18.88 -12.17 -17.86
N THR A 328 -19.36 -12.52 -19.05
CA THR A 328 -20.37 -13.59 -19.19
C THR A 328 -19.89 -14.93 -18.64
N LYS A 329 -18.68 -15.36 -19.01
CA LYS A 329 -18.11 -16.64 -18.57
C LYS A 329 -17.00 -16.52 -17.55
N GLY A 330 -16.23 -15.44 -17.59
CA GLY A 330 -15.10 -15.22 -16.67
C GLY A 330 -15.52 -14.80 -15.27
N ILE A 331 -16.71 -14.19 -15.12
CA ILE A 331 -17.27 -13.70 -13.85
C ILE A 331 -18.64 -14.35 -13.56
N TYR A 332 -19.70 -14.02 -14.32
CA TYR A 332 -21.07 -14.38 -13.96
C TYR A 332 -21.31 -15.90 -13.92
N ALA A 333 -20.75 -16.65 -14.88
CA ALA A 333 -20.87 -18.11 -14.89
C ALA A 333 -20.04 -18.80 -13.77
N GLN A 334 -19.18 -18.05 -13.08
CA GLN A 334 -18.33 -18.54 -11.98
C GLN A 334 -18.99 -18.35 -10.61
N ILE A 335 -20.06 -17.55 -10.52
CA ILE A 335 -20.81 -17.33 -9.28
C ILE A 335 -21.58 -18.60 -8.93
N ASP A 336 -21.36 -19.11 -7.71
CA ASP A 336 -22.10 -20.26 -7.19
C ASP A 336 -23.54 -19.84 -6.90
N LYS A 337 -24.50 -20.48 -7.58
CA LYS A 337 -25.93 -20.20 -7.44
C LYS A 337 -26.49 -20.60 -6.07
N ASN A 338 -25.86 -21.55 -5.39
CA ASN A 338 -26.34 -22.09 -4.12
C ASN A 338 -25.63 -21.48 -2.91
N GLY A 339 -24.45 -20.89 -3.11
CA GLY A 339 -23.61 -20.33 -2.05
C GLY A 339 -23.84 -18.86 -1.72
N ASN A 340 -24.98 -18.28 -2.11
CA ASN A 340 -25.23 -16.82 -1.99
C ASN A 340 -26.60 -16.45 -1.38
N ASP A 341 -27.23 -17.35 -0.64
CA ASP A 341 -28.56 -17.17 -0.02
C ASP A 341 -29.67 -16.73 -1.01
N GLY A 342 -29.49 -17.02 -2.31
CA GLY A 342 -30.44 -16.64 -3.37
C GLY A 342 -30.42 -15.14 -3.72
N THR A 343 -29.40 -14.40 -3.29
CA THR A 343 -29.29 -12.94 -3.49
C THR A 343 -28.69 -12.56 -4.84
N PHE A 344 -28.15 -13.51 -5.60
CA PHE A 344 -27.70 -13.26 -6.98
C PHE A 344 -28.90 -13.19 -7.95
N THR A 345 -29.47 -11.99 -8.09
CA THR A 345 -30.62 -11.69 -8.96
C THR A 345 -30.19 -11.01 -10.26
N SER A 346 -31.12 -10.79 -11.20
CA SER A 346 -30.86 -9.96 -12.38
C SER A 346 -30.42 -8.53 -12.01
N VAL A 347 -31.01 -7.94 -10.96
CA VAL A 347 -30.62 -6.60 -10.48
C VAL A 347 -29.19 -6.61 -9.95
N THR A 348 -28.83 -7.62 -9.16
CA THR A 348 -27.46 -7.80 -8.65
C THR A 348 -26.47 -7.93 -9.80
N LYS A 349 -26.79 -8.79 -10.77
CA LYS A 349 -25.97 -9.01 -11.97
C LYS A 349 -25.71 -7.69 -12.71
N ASP A 350 -26.74 -6.86 -12.88
CA ASP A 350 -26.65 -5.60 -13.62
C ASP A 350 -25.93 -4.49 -12.82
N THR A 351 -26.01 -4.51 -11.49
CA THR A 351 -25.47 -3.42 -10.64
C THR A 351 -24.09 -3.68 -10.06
N MET A 352 -23.58 -4.92 -10.07
CA MET A 352 -22.23 -5.23 -9.60
C MET A 352 -21.12 -4.82 -10.59
N ARG A 353 -21.47 -4.67 -11.87
CA ARG A 353 -20.56 -4.27 -12.94
C ARG A 353 -20.44 -2.75 -12.99
N LEU A 354 -19.21 -2.26 -13.02
CA LEU A 354 -18.88 -0.86 -13.29
C LEU A 354 -18.46 -0.69 -14.76
N ASP A 355 -18.85 0.44 -15.34
CA ASP A 355 -18.50 0.79 -16.73
C ASP A 355 -17.18 1.58 -16.83
N ALA A 356 -16.64 2.04 -15.71
CA ALA A 356 -15.38 2.75 -15.60
C ALA A 356 -14.59 2.22 -14.39
N PRO A 357 -13.25 2.32 -14.40
CA PRO A 357 -12.43 1.93 -13.26
C PRO A 357 -12.76 2.78 -12.04
N LEU A 358 -12.73 2.15 -10.86
CA LEU A 358 -12.69 2.83 -9.57
C LEU A 358 -11.42 3.67 -9.48
N ASP A 359 -11.42 4.67 -8.60
CA ASP A 359 -10.23 5.49 -8.36
C ASP A 359 -9.04 4.65 -7.88
N PHE A 360 -7.86 4.91 -8.44
CA PHE A 360 -6.59 4.30 -8.08
C PHE A 360 -5.47 5.33 -8.28
N TYR A 361 -4.32 5.13 -7.62
CA TYR A 361 -3.14 5.98 -7.83
C TYR A 361 -2.29 5.54 -9.01
N ALA A 362 -1.46 6.47 -9.48
CA ALA A 362 -0.62 6.35 -10.65
C ALA A 362 0.07 4.97 -10.71
N THR A 363 -0.27 4.22 -11.76
CA THR A 363 0.30 2.90 -12.07
C THR A 363 0.47 2.76 -13.57
N THR A 364 1.69 2.45 -14.00
CA THR A 364 1.99 2.14 -15.38
C THR A 364 1.15 0.95 -15.81
N THR A 365 0.37 1.12 -16.86
CA THR A 365 -0.58 0.15 -17.33
C THR A 365 -0.20 -0.32 -18.72
N HIS A 366 -0.03 -1.62 -18.85
CA HIS A 366 0.25 -2.29 -20.11
C HIS A 366 -1.02 -2.99 -20.63
N THR A 367 -1.01 -3.39 -21.91
CA THR A 367 -1.91 -4.46 -22.36
C THR A 367 -1.56 -5.76 -21.64
N ALA A 368 -2.50 -6.69 -21.47
CA ALA A 368 -2.23 -7.96 -20.79
C ALA A 368 -1.08 -8.77 -21.43
N GLN A 369 -0.93 -8.70 -22.76
CA GLN A 369 0.15 -9.38 -23.48
C GLN A 369 1.52 -8.73 -23.24
N VAL A 370 1.60 -7.41 -23.18
CA VAL A 370 2.86 -6.72 -22.86
C VAL A 370 3.21 -6.95 -21.39
N ALA A 371 2.23 -6.86 -20.49
CA ALA A 371 2.39 -7.21 -19.09
C ALA A 371 2.94 -8.63 -18.91
N TYR A 372 2.45 -9.61 -19.67
CA TYR A 372 2.98 -10.97 -19.65
C TYR A 372 4.49 -11.04 -19.90
N GLU A 373 4.98 -10.39 -20.95
CA GLU A 373 6.41 -10.39 -21.26
C GLU A 373 7.23 -9.63 -20.21
N LYS A 374 6.77 -8.45 -19.79
CA LYS A 374 7.44 -7.62 -18.78
C LYS A 374 7.53 -8.33 -17.43
N VAL A 375 6.44 -8.93 -16.95
CA VAL A 375 6.41 -9.66 -15.67
C VAL A 375 7.38 -10.85 -15.70
N LEU A 376 7.38 -11.63 -16.78
CA LEU A 376 8.33 -12.74 -16.92
C LEU A 376 9.78 -12.26 -16.98
N GLN A 377 10.04 -11.06 -17.48
CA GLN A 377 11.38 -10.51 -17.55
C GLN A 377 11.84 -9.88 -16.22
N TYR A 378 10.99 -9.10 -15.56
CA TYR A 378 11.40 -8.19 -14.50
C TYR A 378 10.89 -8.53 -13.10
N ALA A 379 9.85 -9.37 -12.92
CA ALA A 379 9.32 -9.64 -11.58
C ALA A 379 10.23 -10.50 -10.68
N GLY A 380 10.00 -10.45 -9.36
CA GLY A 380 10.78 -11.13 -8.34
C GLY A 380 12.08 -10.39 -8.04
N ALA A 381 12.97 -11.03 -7.28
CA ALA A 381 14.30 -10.50 -6.98
C ALA A 381 15.18 -10.53 -8.25
N SER A 382 14.85 -9.67 -9.20
CA SER A 382 15.26 -9.74 -10.60
C SER A 382 16.62 -9.14 -10.90
N LEU A 383 17.19 -8.39 -9.94
CA LEU A 383 18.59 -7.98 -9.98
C LEU A 383 19.52 -9.20 -10.09
N SER A 384 19.21 -10.29 -9.38
CA SER A 384 19.93 -11.56 -9.53
C SER A 384 19.01 -12.74 -9.22
N ARG A 385 18.13 -13.14 -10.16
CA ARG A 385 17.22 -14.28 -9.93
C ARG A 385 17.99 -15.57 -9.68
N ASP A 386 17.55 -16.32 -8.67
CA ASP A 386 18.08 -17.67 -8.46
C ASP A 386 17.43 -18.71 -9.39
N ALA A 387 17.84 -19.97 -9.22
CA ALA A 387 17.35 -21.07 -10.04
C ALA A 387 15.84 -21.31 -9.93
N ILE A 388 15.24 -21.13 -8.75
CA ILE A 388 13.80 -21.38 -8.56
C ILE A 388 12.98 -20.32 -9.29
N ASP A 389 13.31 -19.04 -9.11
CA ASP A 389 12.63 -17.94 -9.81
C ASP A 389 12.75 -18.11 -11.34
N SER A 390 13.95 -18.48 -11.80
CA SER A 390 14.23 -18.74 -13.22
C SER A 390 13.40 -19.89 -13.77
N ILE A 391 13.22 -20.97 -13.00
CA ILE A 391 12.38 -22.12 -13.39
C ILE A 391 10.91 -21.71 -13.43
N MET A 392 10.42 -20.89 -12.49
CA MET A 392 9.02 -20.43 -12.48
C MET A 392 8.69 -19.58 -13.72
N VAL A 393 9.62 -18.71 -14.12
CA VAL A 393 9.51 -17.93 -15.35
C VAL A 393 9.58 -18.84 -16.58
N TYR A 394 10.50 -19.80 -16.59
CA TYR A 394 10.62 -20.79 -17.67
C TYR A 394 9.34 -21.62 -17.82
N ASP A 395 8.78 -22.12 -16.73
CA ASP A 395 7.56 -22.91 -16.70
C ASP A 395 6.37 -22.10 -17.24
N THR A 396 6.24 -20.85 -16.78
CA THR A 396 5.17 -19.96 -17.24
C THR A 396 5.31 -19.64 -18.72
N ARG A 397 6.54 -19.38 -19.21
CA ARG A 397 6.81 -19.11 -20.63
C ARG A 397 6.47 -20.33 -21.50
N ASN A 398 6.96 -21.50 -21.10
CA ASN A 398 6.90 -22.73 -21.89
C ASN A 398 5.67 -23.60 -21.59
N ASN A 399 4.75 -23.11 -20.75
CA ASN A 399 3.56 -23.84 -20.34
C ASN A 399 3.90 -25.23 -19.75
N LYS A 400 4.87 -25.25 -18.83
CA LYS A 400 5.39 -26.44 -18.15
C LYS A 400 5.14 -26.41 -16.64
N ALA A 401 5.44 -27.52 -16.00
CA ALA A 401 5.46 -27.67 -14.56
C ALA A 401 6.63 -28.58 -14.20
N SER A 402 7.78 -27.97 -13.92
CA SER A 402 9.06 -28.65 -13.72
C SER A 402 9.10 -29.44 -12.41
N PHE A 403 8.38 -28.99 -11.39
CA PHE A 403 8.27 -29.65 -10.10
C PHE A 403 6.84 -30.12 -9.82
N THR A 404 6.68 -31.32 -9.29
CA THR A 404 5.38 -31.86 -8.87
C THR A 404 5.59 -32.77 -7.67
N GLY A 405 4.87 -32.52 -6.59
CA GLY A 405 4.98 -33.33 -5.38
C GLY A 405 4.39 -34.73 -5.57
N GLY A 406 4.84 -35.67 -4.73
CA GLY A 406 4.31 -37.03 -4.70
C GLY A 406 2.82 -37.11 -4.30
N GLY A 407 2.30 -38.34 -4.20
CA GLY A 407 0.94 -38.59 -3.68
C GLY A 407 -0.20 -38.27 -4.66
N GLY A 408 0.09 -38.16 -5.96
CA GLY A 408 -0.93 -37.93 -6.99
C GLY A 408 -1.31 -36.47 -7.19
N ASN A 409 -0.46 -35.52 -6.76
CA ASN A 409 -0.68 -34.10 -7.00
C ASN A 409 -0.83 -33.78 -8.50
N LEU A 410 -1.49 -32.64 -8.75
CA LEU A 410 -1.59 -32.08 -10.09
C LEU A 410 -0.24 -31.46 -10.50
N PRO A 411 0.12 -31.46 -11.80
CA PRO A 411 1.44 -31.01 -12.23
C PRO A 411 1.75 -29.56 -11.82
N GLY A 412 2.86 -29.34 -11.13
CA GLY A 412 3.22 -28.03 -10.59
C GLY A 412 2.93 -27.88 -9.10
N ILE A 413 2.07 -28.72 -8.54
CA ILE A 413 1.65 -28.62 -7.15
C ILE A 413 2.54 -29.51 -6.29
N ILE A 414 3.26 -28.89 -5.36
CA ILE A 414 4.26 -29.53 -4.50
C ILE A 414 3.75 -29.69 -3.07
N ASN A 415 4.38 -30.57 -2.29
CA ASN A 415 4.07 -30.82 -0.88
C ASN A 415 5.15 -30.30 0.07
N SER A 416 6.39 -30.21 -0.41
CA SER A 416 7.54 -29.69 0.34
C SER A 416 8.48 -28.97 -0.62
N GLN A 417 9.31 -28.07 -0.08
CA GLN A 417 10.44 -27.51 -0.80
C GLN A 417 11.37 -28.57 -1.38
N GLU A 418 11.46 -29.75 -0.75
CA GLU A 418 12.30 -30.86 -1.21
C GLU A 418 11.84 -31.43 -2.55
N ASP A 419 10.58 -31.20 -2.96
CA ASP A 419 10.09 -31.56 -4.29
C ASP A 419 10.73 -30.68 -5.40
N CYS A 420 11.43 -29.60 -5.03
CA CYS A 420 12.09 -28.67 -5.94
C CYS A 420 13.61 -28.89 -6.05
N VAL A 421 14.14 -29.91 -5.38
CA VAL A 421 15.56 -30.28 -5.50
C VAL A 421 15.87 -30.70 -6.94
N TYR A 422 16.81 -30.00 -7.57
CA TYR A 422 17.21 -30.24 -8.96
C TYR A 422 18.74 -30.26 -9.08
N ASN A 423 19.28 -31.12 -9.95
CA ASN A 423 20.74 -31.25 -10.16
C ASN A 423 21.58 -31.48 -8.90
N GLY A 424 21.01 -32.09 -7.85
CA GLY A 424 21.74 -32.43 -6.61
C GLY A 424 22.00 -31.24 -5.68
N THR A 425 21.30 -30.12 -5.85
CA THR A 425 21.35 -28.98 -4.92
C THR A 425 20.47 -29.21 -3.69
N SER A 426 20.60 -28.37 -2.65
CA SER A 426 19.57 -28.22 -1.63
C SER A 426 18.30 -27.58 -2.20
N ALA A 427 17.18 -27.70 -1.49
CA ALA A 427 15.94 -27.03 -1.85
C ALA A 427 16.14 -25.50 -1.94
N TRP A 428 16.77 -24.89 -0.94
CA TRP A 428 17.26 -23.51 -1.03
C TRP A 428 18.54 -23.47 -1.86
N PRO A 429 18.57 -22.84 -3.05
CA PRO A 429 19.80 -22.70 -3.81
C PRO A 429 20.85 -21.92 -3.01
N GLU A 430 22.13 -22.26 -3.21
CA GLU A 430 23.23 -21.46 -2.68
C GLU A 430 23.22 -20.08 -3.36
N LEU A 431 23.18 -19.02 -2.54
CA LEU A 431 23.34 -17.64 -2.99
C LEU A 431 24.76 -17.19 -2.65
N LYS A 432 25.55 -16.85 -3.66
CA LYS A 432 26.96 -16.49 -3.49
C LYS A 432 27.09 -15.03 -3.12
N SER A 433 27.91 -14.77 -2.09
CA SER A 433 28.32 -13.43 -1.73
C SER A 433 29.55 -13.01 -2.52
N GLU A 434 29.52 -11.78 -3.00
CA GLU A 434 30.72 -11.08 -3.46
C GLU A 434 31.32 -10.24 -2.32
N THR A 435 32.47 -9.61 -2.57
CA THR A 435 33.05 -8.65 -1.64
C THR A 435 32.22 -7.37 -1.67
N ALA A 436 31.67 -6.96 -0.52
CA ALA A 436 31.02 -5.66 -0.39
C ALA A 436 32.02 -4.55 -0.77
N PRO A 437 31.58 -3.54 -1.55
CA PRO A 437 32.37 -2.33 -1.76
C PRO A 437 32.78 -1.69 -0.43
N LEU A 438 33.91 -0.98 -0.42
CA LEU A 438 34.33 -0.23 0.76
C LEU A 438 33.36 0.93 1.00
N ASP A 439 32.88 1.03 2.23
CA ASP A 439 32.07 2.10 2.80
C ASP A 439 32.71 2.43 4.15
N SER A 440 33.47 3.52 4.18
CA SER A 440 34.40 3.88 5.26
C SER A 440 33.68 4.47 6.49
N ASP A 441 32.57 5.18 6.30
CA ASP A 441 31.79 5.79 7.38
C ASP A 441 30.49 5.06 7.72
N ARG A 442 30.15 4.03 6.95
CA ARG A 442 29.02 3.10 7.16
C ARG A 442 27.67 3.77 6.97
N ASP A 443 27.58 4.64 5.98
CA ASP A 443 26.37 5.37 5.64
C ASP A 443 25.50 4.66 4.58
N GLY A 444 25.96 3.50 4.10
CA GLY A 444 25.28 2.66 3.12
C GLY A 444 25.65 2.96 1.67
N MET A 445 26.55 3.91 1.41
CA MET A 445 27.06 4.27 0.09
C MET A 445 28.56 3.92 -0.02
N PRO A 446 29.02 3.35 -1.15
CA PRO A 446 30.44 3.07 -1.33
C PRO A 446 31.30 4.34 -1.52
N ASP A 447 32.51 4.34 -0.97
CA ASP A 447 33.48 5.45 -1.07
C ASP A 447 33.75 5.90 -2.52
N GLU A 448 33.68 4.96 -3.47
CA GLU A 448 33.86 5.26 -4.90
C GLU A 448 32.64 6.00 -5.48
N TRP A 449 31.45 5.54 -5.15
CA TRP A 449 30.21 6.16 -5.61
C TRP A 449 30.05 7.57 -5.01
N GLU A 450 30.37 7.74 -3.73
CA GLU A 450 30.35 9.03 -3.07
C GLU A 450 31.26 10.05 -3.74
N ARG A 451 32.52 9.68 -4.03
CA ARG A 451 33.48 10.55 -4.72
C ARG A 451 33.00 10.93 -6.12
N GLU A 452 32.37 10.00 -6.84
CA GLU A 452 31.78 10.27 -8.15
C GLU A 452 30.59 11.23 -8.10
N ASN A 453 29.87 11.25 -6.97
CA ASN A 453 28.71 12.11 -6.73
C ASN A 453 29.02 13.37 -5.88
N GLY A 454 30.30 13.64 -5.61
CA GLY A 454 30.75 14.86 -4.91
C GLY A 454 30.50 14.86 -3.40
N LEU A 455 30.42 13.69 -2.79
CA LEU A 455 30.26 13.44 -1.35
C LEU A 455 31.62 13.15 -0.68
N ASP A 456 31.66 13.17 0.66
CA ASP A 456 32.87 12.89 1.44
C ASP A 456 32.77 11.50 2.08
N PRO A 457 33.58 10.50 1.67
CA PRO A 457 33.54 9.12 2.19
C PRO A 457 33.85 8.93 3.69
N ASN A 458 33.93 10.01 4.44
CA ASN A 458 34.14 10.00 5.89
C ASN A 458 33.08 10.83 6.65
N ASP A 459 32.05 11.34 5.95
CA ASP A 459 30.96 12.13 6.51
C ASP A 459 29.62 11.40 6.37
N PRO A 460 29.24 10.56 7.35
CA PRO A 460 28.09 9.68 7.20
C PRO A 460 26.77 10.43 7.14
N GLU A 461 26.74 11.71 7.52
CA GLU A 461 25.53 12.54 7.48
C GLU A 461 25.17 12.95 6.05
N ASP A 462 26.08 12.82 5.09
CA ASP A 462 25.81 13.25 3.74
C ASP A 462 24.92 12.31 2.92
N ARG A 463 24.74 11.07 3.39
CA ARG A 463 23.64 10.16 3.01
C ARG A 463 22.26 10.81 2.98
N ASN A 464 22.05 11.82 3.84
CA ASN A 464 20.79 12.54 4.03
C ASN A 464 20.74 13.89 3.29
N LYS A 465 21.80 14.30 2.58
CA LYS A 465 21.69 15.35 1.56
C LYS A 465 20.70 14.89 0.48
N THR A 466 19.97 15.82 -0.13
CA THR A 466 18.98 15.49 -1.14
C THR A 466 19.40 15.96 -2.52
N ASN A 467 19.04 15.19 -3.56
CA ASN A 467 19.15 15.64 -4.95
C ASN A 467 18.06 16.68 -5.29
N GLU A 468 18.03 17.15 -6.54
CA GLU A 468 17.04 18.14 -7.01
C GLU A 468 15.59 17.64 -6.96
N GLU A 469 15.39 16.31 -6.99
CA GLU A 469 14.07 15.66 -6.91
C GLU A 469 13.60 15.46 -5.47
N GLY A 470 14.48 15.63 -4.47
CA GLY A 470 14.17 15.48 -3.05
C GLY A 470 14.49 14.12 -2.44
N TYR A 471 15.05 13.18 -3.21
CA TYR A 471 15.56 11.90 -2.71
C TYR A 471 16.87 12.08 -1.95
N THR A 472 17.07 11.35 -0.86
CA THR A 472 18.37 11.37 -0.16
C THR A 472 19.46 10.71 -1.02
N MET A 473 20.73 11.07 -0.82
CA MET A 473 21.82 10.46 -1.59
C MET A 473 21.88 8.94 -1.43
N LEU A 474 21.56 8.41 -0.24
CA LEU A 474 21.41 6.97 -0.03
C LEU A 474 20.30 6.36 -0.92
N GLU A 475 19.16 7.04 -1.06
CA GLU A 475 18.10 6.59 -1.97
C GLU A 475 18.55 6.66 -3.43
N VAL A 476 19.28 7.71 -3.82
CA VAL A 476 19.85 7.83 -5.18
C VAL A 476 20.80 6.67 -5.47
N TYR A 477 21.71 6.35 -4.54
CA TYR A 477 22.60 5.20 -4.67
C TYR A 477 21.81 3.89 -4.80
N MET A 478 20.92 3.58 -3.86
CA MET A 478 20.15 2.33 -3.85
C MET A 478 19.29 2.14 -5.11
N ASN A 479 18.78 3.23 -5.69
CA ASN A 479 18.00 3.18 -6.92
C ASN A 479 18.88 3.08 -8.17
N SER A 480 20.10 3.63 -8.16
CA SER A 480 21.05 3.48 -9.26
C SER A 480 21.45 2.03 -9.52
N LEU A 481 21.45 1.18 -8.48
CA LEU A 481 21.75 -0.25 -8.58
C LEU A 481 20.73 -1.03 -9.43
N VAL A 482 19.53 -0.48 -9.63
CA VAL A 482 18.39 -1.16 -10.28
C VAL A 482 17.73 -0.32 -11.35
N ALA A 483 18.34 0.80 -11.77
CA ALA A 483 17.74 1.77 -12.70
C ALA A 483 17.25 1.11 -14.01
N ASP A 484 18.09 0.29 -14.64
CA ASP A 484 17.75 -0.42 -15.88
C ASP A 484 16.54 -1.36 -15.73
N ILE A 485 16.35 -1.94 -14.54
CA ILE A 485 15.20 -2.80 -14.23
C ILE A 485 13.94 -1.95 -14.12
N MET A 486 14.01 -0.83 -13.39
CA MET A 486 12.86 0.05 -13.16
C MET A 486 12.40 0.75 -14.45
N ASP A 487 13.34 1.19 -15.28
CA ASP A 487 13.05 1.76 -16.61
C ASP A 487 12.50 0.68 -17.56
N GLY A 488 13.12 -0.49 -17.56
CA GLY A 488 12.73 -1.62 -18.40
C GLY A 488 11.33 -2.14 -18.09
N CYS A 489 10.96 -2.23 -16.81
CA CYS A 489 9.68 -2.79 -16.39
C CYS A 489 8.50 -1.86 -16.64
N THR A 490 8.71 -0.54 -16.61
CA THR A 490 7.67 0.48 -16.84
C THR A 490 7.60 0.98 -18.30
N SER A 491 8.63 0.75 -19.10
CA SER A 491 8.61 1.11 -20.53
C SER A 491 7.50 0.40 -21.32
N ASP A 492 7.01 1.05 -22.37
CA ASP A 492 5.92 0.59 -23.25
C ASP A 492 4.53 0.53 -22.61
N GLY A 493 4.38 1.09 -21.40
CA GLY A 493 3.10 1.27 -20.71
C GLY A 493 2.64 2.72 -20.70
N GLU A 494 1.39 2.93 -20.29
CA GLU A 494 0.80 4.24 -20.06
C GLU A 494 0.58 4.46 -18.56
N LEU A 495 1.09 5.56 -18.01
CA LEU A 495 0.82 5.92 -16.62
C LEU A 495 -0.63 6.38 -16.48
N LEU A 496 -1.46 5.56 -15.81
CA LEU A 496 -2.87 5.86 -15.56
C LEU A 496 -3.12 6.01 -14.06
N GLY A 497 -4.25 6.63 -13.70
CA GLY A 497 -4.64 6.84 -12.31
C GLY A 497 -4.32 8.24 -11.80
N LYS A 498 -4.66 8.50 -10.54
CA LYS A 498 -4.45 9.80 -9.90
C LYS A 498 -3.00 9.94 -9.44
N ILE A 499 -2.42 11.11 -9.67
CA ILE A 499 -1.18 11.53 -9.01
C ILE A 499 -1.59 12.32 -7.78
N LYS A 500 -0.99 11.98 -6.62
CA LYS A 500 -1.24 12.69 -5.38
C LYS A 500 -0.37 13.93 -5.38
N ASP A 501 -1.02 15.06 -5.19
CA ASP A 501 -0.37 16.35 -5.06
C ASP A 501 -0.87 16.92 -3.74
N SER A 502 -0.26 16.54 -2.61
CA SER A 502 -0.68 17.01 -1.29
C SER A 502 -0.56 18.53 -1.15
N ALA A 503 0.28 19.14 -2.00
CA ALA A 503 0.44 20.58 -2.12
C ALA A 503 -0.66 21.25 -2.95
N ASN A 504 -1.61 20.52 -3.56
CA ASN A 504 -2.77 21.11 -4.25
C ASN A 504 -4.09 20.35 -3.99
N ASP A 505 -4.04 19.20 -3.32
CA ASP A 505 -5.17 18.33 -2.99
C ASP A 505 -5.29 18.16 -1.46
N PRO A 506 -6.16 18.95 -0.80
CA PRO A 506 -6.43 18.82 0.62
C PRO A 506 -7.35 17.60 0.84
N THR A 507 -6.83 16.39 0.70
CA THR A 507 -7.55 15.20 1.17
C THR A 507 -7.41 15.10 2.68
N PRO A 508 -8.51 14.96 3.45
CA PRO A 508 -8.43 14.76 4.88
C PRO A 508 -7.75 13.42 5.23
N THR A 509 -6.66 13.45 6.00
CA THR A 509 -6.06 12.28 6.64
C THR A 509 -6.35 12.32 8.14
N ASP A 510 -6.97 11.27 8.67
CA ASP A 510 -7.21 11.14 10.11
C ASP A 510 -5.89 10.83 10.84
N TYR A 511 -5.63 11.51 11.96
CA TYR A 511 -4.45 11.29 12.81
C TYR A 511 -4.85 11.05 14.26
N GLU A 512 -4.42 9.92 14.83
CA GLU A 512 -4.76 9.54 16.21
C GLU A 512 -3.72 10.02 17.23
N ILE A 513 -4.21 10.58 18.35
CA ILE A 513 -3.45 10.87 19.57
C ILE A 513 -3.96 9.95 20.69
N SER A 514 -3.19 8.89 20.93
CA SER A 514 -3.41 7.85 21.92
C SER A 514 -2.09 7.33 22.50
N GLN A 515 -2.17 6.32 23.38
CA GLN A 515 -1.00 5.57 23.81
C GLN A 515 -0.31 4.80 22.67
N ILE A 516 -1.01 4.51 21.57
CA ILE A 516 -0.46 3.79 20.41
C ILE A 516 0.46 4.71 19.59
N SER A 517 -0.01 5.94 19.32
CA SER A 517 0.74 6.96 18.57
C SER A 517 1.87 7.62 19.36
N TYR A 518 1.96 7.37 20.68
CA TYR A 518 2.96 7.99 21.55
C TYR A 518 4.37 7.46 21.22
N MET A 519 5.28 8.36 20.88
CA MET A 519 6.67 8.02 20.52
C MET A 519 7.60 8.20 21.72
N SER A 520 7.67 9.44 22.22
CA SER A 520 8.59 9.83 23.29
C SER A 520 8.11 11.13 23.94
N GLY A 521 8.60 11.42 25.14
CA GLY A 521 8.22 12.63 25.83
C GLY A 521 9.03 12.83 27.10
N ASP A 522 9.17 14.09 27.51
CA ASP A 522 9.61 14.44 28.84
C ASP A 522 8.38 14.60 29.76
N SER A 523 8.58 15.10 30.99
CA SER A 523 7.48 15.31 31.93
C SER A 523 6.51 16.44 31.53
N LYS A 524 6.69 17.10 30.38
CA LYS A 524 5.97 18.32 29.98
C LYS A 524 5.37 18.24 28.57
N THR A 525 6.04 17.54 27.67
CA THR A 525 5.67 17.42 26.25
C THR A 525 5.68 15.96 25.85
N TRP A 526 4.55 15.49 25.33
CA TRP A 526 4.48 14.20 24.65
C TRP A 526 4.52 14.44 23.14
N SER A 527 5.40 13.72 22.46
CA SER A 527 5.56 13.73 21.01
C SER A 527 4.98 12.45 20.44
N PHE A 528 4.32 12.59 19.30
CA PHE A 528 3.64 11.52 18.59
C PHE A 528 4.26 11.36 17.19
N SER A 529 3.86 10.33 16.44
CA SER A 529 4.33 10.16 15.05
C SER A 529 4.01 11.38 14.18
N ASP A 530 4.67 11.54 13.04
CA ASP A 530 4.33 12.58 12.06
C ASP A 530 4.42 14.05 12.53
N GLY A 531 5.06 14.30 13.68
CA GLY A 531 5.40 15.65 14.16
C GLY A 531 4.39 16.32 15.11
N TYR A 532 3.35 15.61 15.54
CA TYR A 532 2.38 16.14 16.51
C TYR A 532 2.94 16.17 17.93
N THR A 533 2.59 17.19 18.71
CA THR A 533 2.95 17.27 20.14
C THR A 533 1.78 17.71 21.00
N ILE A 534 1.75 17.28 22.26
CA ILE A 534 0.84 17.80 23.28
C ILE A 534 1.61 18.34 24.48
N THR A 535 1.29 19.58 24.86
CA THR A 535 1.76 20.23 26.09
C THR A 535 0.58 20.59 27.00
N ASN A 536 0.84 20.86 28.28
CA ASN A 536 -0.20 21.30 29.20
C ASN A 536 0.22 22.53 29.99
N ALA A 537 -0.74 23.44 30.22
CA ALA A 537 -0.48 24.74 30.82
C ALA A 537 0.03 24.69 32.29
N LYS A 538 0.05 23.52 32.92
CA LYS A 538 0.51 23.32 34.30
C LYS A 538 1.82 22.54 34.43
N ASN A 539 2.52 22.24 33.32
CA ASN A 539 3.76 21.45 33.31
C ASN A 539 3.64 20.13 34.09
N LYS A 540 2.50 19.45 34.00
CA LYS A 540 2.27 18.15 34.63
C LYS A 540 2.72 17.02 33.70
N GLY A 541 3.24 15.93 34.30
CA GLY A 541 3.48 14.68 33.59
C GLY A 541 2.18 14.04 33.09
N TYR A 542 2.27 13.38 31.95
CA TYR A 542 1.19 12.57 31.37
C TYR A 542 1.26 11.12 31.82
N ALA A 543 0.15 10.40 31.71
CA ALA A 543 0.07 8.97 31.98
C ALA A 543 -1.00 8.30 31.12
N GLY A 544 -0.80 7.01 30.83
CA GLY A 544 -1.81 6.18 30.16
C GLY A 544 -3.02 5.87 31.05
N GLY A 545 -4.20 5.86 30.44
CA GLY A 545 -5.43 5.27 30.95
C GLY A 545 -5.62 3.82 30.46
N LYS A 546 -6.83 3.28 30.62
CA LYS A 546 -7.19 1.99 29.98
C LYS A 546 -7.65 2.22 28.53
N ASN A 547 -7.75 1.17 27.73
CA ASN A 547 -8.21 1.24 26.34
C ASN A 547 -7.39 2.25 25.49
N ASN A 548 -6.06 2.25 25.65
CA ASN A 548 -5.12 3.11 24.92
C ASN A 548 -5.34 4.62 25.08
N THR A 549 -6.19 5.05 26.01
CA THR A 549 -6.47 6.47 26.29
C THR A 549 -5.31 7.19 26.99
N ILE A 550 -5.24 8.50 26.86
CA ILE A 550 -4.35 9.36 27.63
C ILE A 550 -5.14 10.02 28.77
N LYS A 551 -4.52 10.16 29.96
CA LYS A 551 -5.12 10.86 31.10
C LYS A 551 -4.94 12.38 30.99
N TYR A 552 -6.06 13.10 31.01
CA TYR A 552 -6.13 14.55 30.98
C TYR A 552 -6.69 15.08 32.31
N SER A 553 -5.88 15.85 33.03
CA SER A 553 -6.28 16.47 34.29
C SER A 553 -7.46 17.44 34.12
N ALA A 554 -8.44 17.36 35.01
CA ALA A 554 -9.58 18.26 35.04
C ALA A 554 -9.17 19.73 35.15
N GLY A 555 -9.81 20.60 34.36
CA GLY A 555 -9.57 22.05 34.36
C GLY A 555 -8.15 22.44 33.98
N VAL A 556 -7.42 21.58 33.25
CA VAL A 556 -6.11 21.88 32.68
C VAL A 556 -6.27 22.05 31.18
N PRO A 557 -5.90 23.21 30.62
CA PRO A 557 -5.74 23.36 29.18
C PRO A 557 -4.55 22.56 28.65
N PHE A 558 -4.80 21.81 27.58
CA PHE A 558 -3.82 21.06 26.80
C PHE A 558 -3.71 21.71 25.43
N THR A 559 -2.49 21.88 24.93
CA THR A 559 -2.23 22.42 23.61
C THR A 559 -1.71 21.31 22.71
N VAL A 560 -2.42 21.04 21.63
CA VAL A 560 -1.93 20.22 20.52
C VAL A 560 -1.19 21.14 19.55
N THR A 561 0.06 20.84 19.24
CA THR A 561 0.79 21.48 18.14
C THR A 561 0.71 20.56 16.93
N LEU A 562 0.27 21.12 15.81
CA LEU A 562 0.19 20.43 14.53
C LEU A 562 1.55 20.49 13.82
N PRO A 563 1.87 19.50 12.98
CA PRO A 563 2.95 19.62 12.01
C PRO A 563 2.73 20.83 11.10
N GLU A 564 3.83 21.39 10.58
CA GLU A 564 3.74 22.46 9.59
C GLU A 564 2.91 22.01 8.39
N GLY A 565 2.09 22.92 7.85
CA GLY A 565 1.26 22.60 6.68
C GLY A 565 0.00 21.79 7.00
N LYS A 566 -0.41 21.61 8.26
CA LYS A 566 -1.65 20.90 8.63
C LYS A 566 -2.71 21.81 9.27
N ARG A 567 -3.98 21.57 8.93
CA ARG A 567 -5.17 22.08 9.63
C ARG A 567 -6.08 20.93 10.05
N VAL A 568 -6.85 21.10 11.12
CA VAL A 568 -7.82 20.10 11.60
C VAL A 568 -9.23 20.56 11.27
N THR A 569 -10.03 19.72 10.63
CA THR A 569 -11.42 20.02 10.23
C THR A 569 -12.48 19.27 11.03
N ALA A 570 -12.09 18.21 11.73
CA ALA A 570 -12.93 17.57 12.74
C ALA A 570 -12.08 16.93 13.85
N VAL A 571 -12.67 16.77 15.04
CA VAL A 571 -12.07 16.04 16.15
C VAL A 571 -13.04 14.98 16.64
N LYS A 572 -12.63 13.72 16.58
CA LYS A 572 -13.30 12.62 17.29
C LYS A 572 -12.66 12.45 18.68
N ILE A 573 -13.50 12.35 19.71
CA ILE A 573 -13.07 12.11 21.08
C ILE A 573 -13.71 10.81 21.59
N GLU A 574 -12.88 9.86 21.99
CA GLU A 574 -13.32 8.58 22.56
C GLU A 574 -12.78 8.44 23.97
N GLY A 575 -13.65 8.32 24.97
CA GLY A 575 -13.16 8.35 26.35
C GLY A 575 -14.14 8.01 27.45
N TYR A 576 -13.66 8.11 28.68
CA TYR A 576 -14.42 7.92 29.91
C TYR A 576 -13.86 8.82 31.04
N ALA A 577 -14.66 9.10 32.06
CA ALA A 577 -14.21 9.82 33.25
C ALA A 577 -13.43 8.87 34.18
N ASN A 578 -12.19 9.24 34.52
CA ASN A 578 -11.33 8.50 35.45
C ASN A 578 -11.67 8.79 36.92
N ASP A 579 -12.94 8.66 37.28
CA ASP A 579 -13.47 8.84 38.63
C ASP A 579 -14.59 7.84 38.89
N ASP A 580 -14.78 7.45 40.16
CA ASP A 580 -15.74 6.42 40.56
C ASP A 580 -17.18 6.95 40.67
N ALA A 581 -17.37 8.26 40.79
CA ALA A 581 -18.68 8.88 41.03
C ALA A 581 -18.97 10.08 40.13
N ALA A 582 -17.95 10.76 39.61
CA ALA A 582 -18.12 11.97 38.82
C ALA A 582 -17.90 11.73 37.32
N SER A 583 -18.75 12.36 36.50
CA SER A 583 -18.53 12.48 35.06
C SER A 583 -17.53 13.58 34.73
N SER A 584 -16.98 13.54 33.53
CA SER A 584 -16.24 14.64 32.89
C SER A 584 -16.98 15.10 31.64
N TYR A 585 -16.59 16.24 31.10
CA TYR A 585 -17.14 16.76 29.85
C TYR A 585 -16.07 17.55 29.09
N LEU A 586 -16.17 17.63 27.76
CA LEU A 586 -15.35 18.55 26.98
C LEU A 586 -15.68 19.97 27.43
N SER A 587 -14.70 20.74 27.91
CA SER A 587 -14.91 22.12 28.35
C SER A 587 -14.36 23.17 27.39
N GLN A 588 -13.43 22.77 26.51
CA GLN A 588 -12.88 23.63 25.47
C GLN A 588 -12.37 22.79 24.29
N LEU A 589 -12.59 23.28 23.07
CA LEU A 589 -11.92 22.83 21.86
C LEU A 589 -11.70 24.04 20.94
N GLY A 590 -10.43 24.37 20.66
CA GLY A 590 -10.06 25.64 20.03
C GLY A 590 -10.53 26.82 20.88
N ASP A 591 -11.17 27.78 20.23
CA ASP A 591 -11.76 28.96 20.89
C ASP A 591 -13.15 28.68 21.47
N LYS A 592 -13.78 27.56 21.11
CA LYS A 592 -15.13 27.21 21.57
C LYS A 592 -15.07 26.62 22.97
N LYS A 593 -15.91 27.16 23.85
CA LYS A 593 -16.11 26.66 25.22
C LYS A 593 -17.39 25.88 25.31
N TYR A 594 -17.36 24.85 26.14
CA TYR A 594 -18.44 23.92 26.34
C TYR A 594 -18.71 23.77 27.84
N THR A 595 -19.94 23.46 28.15
CA THR A 595 -20.50 23.19 29.46
C THR A 595 -21.01 21.76 29.47
N GLN A 596 -21.31 21.24 30.65
CA GLN A 596 -21.86 19.89 30.76
C GLN A 596 -23.20 19.73 30.01
N SER A 597 -23.97 20.80 29.83
CA SER A 597 -25.24 20.79 29.08
C SER A 597 -25.08 20.65 27.56
N ASP A 598 -23.87 20.83 27.01
CA ASP A 598 -23.62 20.73 25.57
C ASP A 598 -23.52 19.28 25.06
N GLY A 599 -23.66 18.28 25.94
CA GLY A 599 -23.85 16.87 25.56
C GLY A 599 -22.58 16.06 25.36
N TYR A 600 -21.39 16.68 25.34
CA TYR A 600 -20.08 16.01 25.24
C TYR A 600 -19.61 15.50 26.61
N THR A 601 -20.35 14.55 27.21
CA THR A 601 -20.17 14.08 28.59
C THR A 601 -19.67 12.63 28.65
N PHE A 602 -18.76 12.35 29.57
CA PHE A 602 -18.12 11.04 29.71
C PHE A 602 -18.47 10.44 31.07
N GLN A 603 -18.92 9.19 31.07
CA GLN A 603 -19.42 8.51 32.26
C GLN A 603 -18.29 8.12 33.23
N SER A 604 -18.63 7.99 34.52
CA SER A 604 -17.71 7.48 35.56
C SER A 604 -17.24 6.05 35.21
N ARG A 605 -16.06 5.67 35.73
CA ARG A 605 -15.45 4.35 35.44
C ARG A 605 -16.10 3.19 36.21
N VAL A 606 -17.08 3.48 37.07
CA VAL A 606 -17.80 2.54 37.93
C VAL A 606 -19.30 2.60 37.62
N PRO A 607 -20.01 1.45 37.53
CA PRO A 607 -19.55 0.09 37.86
C PRO A 607 -18.60 -0.54 36.83
N SER A 608 -18.55 0.01 35.61
CA SER A 608 -17.66 -0.44 34.54
C SER A 608 -17.30 0.73 33.63
N ILE A 609 -16.12 0.67 33.01
CA ILE A 609 -15.71 1.67 32.00
C ILE A 609 -16.57 1.51 30.74
N VAL A 610 -17.23 2.59 30.34
CA VAL A 610 -17.96 2.70 29.09
C VAL A 610 -17.33 3.83 28.28
N MET A 611 -16.81 3.50 27.09
CA MET A 611 -16.26 4.48 26.16
C MET A 611 -17.41 5.25 25.51
N SER A 612 -17.40 6.58 25.68
CA SER A 612 -18.29 7.49 24.95
C SER A 612 -17.52 8.07 23.78
N THR A 613 -18.15 8.11 22.60
CA THR A 613 -17.55 8.58 21.35
C THR A 613 -18.31 9.79 20.84
N TYR A 614 -17.58 10.86 20.52
CA TYR A 614 -18.13 12.10 20.00
C TYR A 614 -17.35 12.56 18.78
N ASN A 615 -18.05 12.71 17.64
CA ASN A 615 -17.49 13.31 16.42
C ASN A 615 -17.87 14.79 16.39
N ILE A 616 -16.87 15.67 16.37
CA ILE A 616 -17.05 17.12 16.47
C ILE A 616 -16.51 17.76 15.19
N PRO A 617 -17.36 18.00 14.17
CA PRO A 617 -16.95 18.80 13.01
C PRO A 617 -16.64 20.24 13.46
N LEU A 618 -15.61 20.84 12.88
CA LEU A 618 -15.20 22.20 13.20
C LEU A 618 -15.76 23.15 12.13
N GLU A 619 -16.47 24.19 12.58
CA GLU A 619 -16.97 25.24 11.68
C GLU A 619 -15.80 26.02 11.04
N GLU A 620 -14.73 26.23 11.80
CA GLU A 620 -13.48 26.84 11.35
C GLU A 620 -12.32 25.88 11.64
N PRO A 621 -11.49 25.52 10.65
CA PRO A 621 -10.37 24.61 10.87
C PRO A 621 -9.33 25.15 11.87
N LEU A 622 -8.77 24.27 12.68
CA LEU A 622 -7.70 24.62 13.63
C LEU A 622 -6.34 24.50 12.95
N THR A 623 -5.49 25.53 13.04
CA THR A 623 -4.18 25.59 12.36
C THR A 623 -3.03 25.84 13.33
N GLY A 624 -1.85 25.30 13.07
CA GLY A 624 -0.63 25.53 13.86
C GLY A 624 -0.66 24.88 15.25
N SER A 625 -1.50 25.39 16.15
CA SER A 625 -1.77 24.74 17.44
C SER A 625 -3.18 25.07 17.94
N PHE A 626 -3.76 24.20 18.75
CA PHE A 626 -5.06 24.46 19.36
C PHE A 626 -5.15 23.93 20.78
N VAL A 627 -6.03 24.55 21.56
CA VAL A 627 -6.25 24.21 22.97
C VAL A 627 -7.49 23.35 23.11
N PHE A 628 -7.42 22.31 23.95
CA PHE A 628 -8.58 21.60 24.45
C PHE A 628 -8.50 21.41 25.96
N SER A 629 -9.64 21.22 26.61
CA SER A 629 -9.69 20.90 28.04
C SER A 629 -10.93 20.11 28.40
N PHE A 630 -10.87 19.41 29.53
CA PHE A 630 -12.01 18.72 30.13
C PHE A 630 -12.38 19.32 31.48
N GLY A 631 -13.68 19.48 31.72
CA GLY A 631 -14.26 19.88 32.99
C GLY A 631 -14.83 18.69 33.77
N GLY A 632 -15.10 18.87 35.06
CA GLY A 632 -15.59 17.81 35.94
C GLY A 632 -14.45 16.95 36.49
N ALA A 633 -14.54 15.63 36.29
CA ALA A 633 -13.53 14.66 36.68
C ALA A 633 -12.28 14.65 35.76
N GLN A 634 -11.22 13.94 36.16
CA GLN A 634 -10.09 13.64 35.28
C GLN A 634 -10.58 12.80 34.10
N GLN A 635 -10.21 13.15 32.87
CA GLN A 635 -10.62 12.43 31.66
C GLN A 635 -9.58 11.40 31.24
N CYS A 636 -10.02 10.26 30.71
CA CYS A 636 -9.23 9.38 29.85
C CYS A 636 -9.76 9.47 28.42
N ALA A 637 -8.98 9.91 27.43
CA ALA A 637 -9.46 10.01 26.04
C ALA A 637 -8.41 9.66 24.97
N ILE A 638 -8.90 9.22 23.81
CA ILE A 638 -8.24 9.21 22.51
C ILE A 638 -8.79 10.40 21.72
N LEU A 639 -7.92 11.12 21.01
CA LEU A 639 -8.34 12.14 20.05
C LEU A 639 -7.98 11.68 18.65
N THR A 640 -8.92 11.67 17.71
CA THR A 640 -8.61 11.49 16.29
C THR A 640 -8.88 12.82 15.58
N LEU A 641 -7.86 13.35 14.93
CA LEU A 641 -7.88 14.63 14.22
C LEU A 641 -8.06 14.36 12.73
N THR A 642 -9.19 14.77 12.16
CA THR A 642 -9.33 14.80 10.70
C THR A 642 -8.54 15.99 10.19
N THR A 643 -7.44 15.75 9.47
CA THR A 643 -6.47 16.78 9.10
C THR A 643 -6.39 16.99 7.60
N GLU A 644 -6.32 18.23 7.16
CA GLU A 644 -6.09 18.61 5.76
C GLU A 644 -4.76 19.35 5.64
N ASN A 645 -4.16 19.34 4.46
CA ASN A 645 -2.99 20.17 4.20
C ASN A 645 -3.41 21.63 3.97
N ILE A 646 -2.62 22.56 4.51
CA ILE A 646 -2.69 23.99 4.23
C ILE A 646 -1.47 24.40 3.44
N ASN A 647 -1.71 24.83 2.21
CA ASN A 647 -0.71 25.53 1.42
C ASN A 647 -0.40 26.87 2.07
N THR A 648 0.80 27.02 2.61
CA THR A 648 1.33 28.32 3.05
C THR A 648 1.80 29.18 1.87
N GLY A 649 1.65 28.71 0.63
CA GLY A 649 1.91 29.48 -0.59
C GLY A 649 0.74 29.42 -1.60
N GLY A 650 -0.25 30.30 -1.48
CA GLY A 650 -1.22 30.52 -2.57
C GLY A 650 -2.60 31.06 -2.20
N VAL A 651 -2.77 32.38 -2.32
CA VAL A 651 -3.97 33.18 -2.67
C VAL A 651 -5.35 32.84 -2.07
N VAL A 652 -5.88 33.84 -1.34
CA VAL A 652 -7.27 34.01 -0.87
C VAL A 652 -8.28 34.10 -2.03
N ASP A 653 -9.44 33.44 -1.89
CA ASP A 653 -10.63 33.49 -2.75
C ASP A 653 -10.73 34.66 -3.76
N VAL A 654 -10.80 34.33 -5.05
CA VAL A 654 -11.10 35.30 -6.11
C VAL A 654 -12.61 35.49 -6.22
N LYS A 655 -13.11 36.63 -5.72
CA LYS A 655 -14.43 37.16 -6.10
C LYS A 655 -14.35 37.72 -7.54
N ILE A 656 -15.03 37.09 -8.50
CA ILE A 656 -15.13 37.60 -9.88
C ILE A 656 -15.85 38.95 -9.87
N LYS A 657 -15.16 40.02 -10.27
CA LYS A 657 -15.78 41.31 -10.58
C LYS A 657 -16.51 41.20 -11.92
N ALA A 658 -17.71 41.76 -12.02
CA ALA A 658 -18.49 41.80 -13.27
C ALA A 658 -17.67 42.45 -14.40
N LYS A 659 -17.47 41.73 -15.51
CA LYS A 659 -16.82 42.22 -16.75
C LYS A 659 -17.86 42.53 -17.82
N ASP A 660 -17.54 43.43 -18.75
CA ASP A 660 -18.42 43.80 -19.87
C ASP A 660 -18.81 42.57 -20.71
N PRO A 661 -20.11 42.23 -20.82
CA PRO A 661 -20.57 41.02 -21.49
C PRO A 661 -20.37 41.03 -23.02
N HIS A 662 -20.18 42.21 -23.63
CA HIS A 662 -20.17 42.33 -25.10
C HIS A 662 -18.77 42.37 -25.72
N ARG A 663 -17.72 42.39 -24.92
CA ARG A 663 -16.34 42.38 -25.43
C ARG A 663 -15.98 41.02 -26.03
N LEU A 664 -15.11 41.03 -27.03
CA LEU A 664 -14.60 39.81 -27.66
C LEU A 664 -13.44 39.24 -26.85
N VAL A 665 -13.47 37.93 -26.65
CA VAL A 665 -12.45 37.16 -25.91
C VAL A 665 -12.10 35.90 -26.68
N ASP A 666 -10.85 35.46 -26.49
CA ASP A 666 -10.46 34.10 -26.83
C ASP A 666 -10.67 33.23 -25.57
N VAL A 667 -11.26 32.06 -25.75
CA VAL A 667 -11.48 31.07 -24.70
C VAL A 667 -10.52 29.93 -24.92
N TYR A 668 -9.82 29.54 -23.86
CA TYR A 668 -8.85 28.46 -23.85
C TYR A 668 -9.37 27.33 -22.97
N ASN A 669 -9.02 26.09 -23.26
CA ASN A 669 -9.14 25.02 -22.28
C ASN A 669 -8.06 25.16 -21.19
N VAL A 670 -8.12 24.32 -20.16
CA VAL A 670 -7.14 24.33 -19.06
C VAL A 670 -5.69 24.02 -19.50
N ALA A 671 -5.50 23.45 -20.70
CA ALA A 671 -4.20 23.23 -21.30
C ALA A 671 -3.68 24.43 -22.13
N GLY A 672 -4.38 25.58 -22.07
CA GLY A 672 -3.98 26.80 -22.78
C GLY A 672 -4.21 26.75 -24.30
N VAL A 673 -5.00 25.78 -24.77
CA VAL A 673 -5.37 25.66 -26.19
C VAL A 673 -6.63 26.47 -26.43
N VAL A 674 -6.61 27.36 -27.43
CA VAL A 674 -7.80 28.12 -27.86
C VAL A 674 -8.89 27.15 -28.31
N VAL A 675 -10.04 27.15 -27.64
CA VAL A 675 -11.22 26.37 -28.00
C VAL A 675 -12.29 27.21 -28.68
N LEU A 676 -12.36 28.51 -28.40
CA LEU A 676 -13.18 29.49 -29.11
C LEU A 676 -12.40 30.79 -29.27
N LYS A 677 -12.51 31.44 -30.43
CA LYS A 677 -11.72 32.63 -30.75
C LYS A 677 -12.63 33.80 -31.07
N GLN A 678 -12.36 34.97 -30.51
CA GLN A 678 -13.09 36.22 -30.75
C GLN A 678 -14.62 36.07 -30.56
N ILE A 679 -15.04 35.43 -29.48
CA ILE A 679 -16.46 35.30 -29.11
C ILE A 679 -16.85 36.36 -28.08
N ARG A 680 -18.12 36.77 -27.99
CA ARG A 680 -18.56 37.66 -26.91
C ARG A 680 -18.39 36.95 -25.56
N TYR A 681 -17.89 37.67 -24.56
CA TYR A 681 -17.67 37.12 -23.21
C TYR A 681 -18.91 36.40 -22.66
N SER A 682 -20.11 36.96 -22.83
CA SER A 682 -21.36 36.33 -22.39
C SER A 682 -21.72 35.05 -23.16
N GLU A 683 -21.38 34.95 -24.44
CA GLU A 683 -21.73 33.80 -25.28
C GLU A 683 -20.91 32.56 -24.90
N ALA A 684 -19.66 32.73 -24.45
CA ALA A 684 -18.79 31.65 -23.99
C ALA A 684 -19.47 30.75 -22.93
N PHE A 685 -20.30 31.34 -22.06
CA PHE A 685 -21.02 30.61 -21.00
C PHE A 685 -22.21 29.79 -21.48
N THR A 686 -22.60 29.93 -22.74
CA THR A 686 -23.78 29.25 -23.31
C THR A 686 -23.43 28.22 -24.38
N VAL A 687 -22.25 28.33 -24.98
CA VAL A 687 -21.83 27.48 -26.11
C VAL A 687 -20.81 26.42 -25.72
N LEU A 688 -20.15 26.58 -24.57
CA LEU A 688 -19.16 25.63 -24.07
C LEU A 688 -19.85 24.53 -23.23
N PRO A 689 -19.43 23.25 -23.38
CA PRO A 689 -19.89 22.21 -22.48
C PRO A 689 -19.39 22.45 -21.05
N GLN A 690 -20.08 21.87 -20.07
CA GLN A 690 -19.73 21.96 -18.65
C GLN A 690 -18.24 21.62 -18.44
N GLY A 691 -17.53 22.49 -17.73
CA GLY A 691 -16.09 22.32 -17.53
C GLY A 691 -15.35 23.61 -17.19
N PHE A 692 -14.02 23.50 -17.10
CA PHE A 692 -13.14 24.61 -16.79
C PHE A 692 -12.52 25.20 -18.05
N TYR A 693 -12.55 26.52 -18.16
CA TYR A 693 -11.97 27.26 -19.28
C TYR A 693 -11.18 28.45 -18.75
N ILE A 694 -10.28 28.97 -19.58
CA ILE A 694 -9.61 30.24 -19.32
C ILE A 694 -10.21 31.26 -20.27
N ILE A 695 -10.80 32.30 -19.73
CA ILE A 695 -11.35 33.40 -20.50
C ILE A 695 -10.67 34.65 -20.00
N ASP A 696 -9.93 35.32 -20.89
CA ASP A 696 -9.30 36.61 -20.58
C ASP A 696 -8.33 36.55 -19.39
N GLY A 697 -7.55 35.46 -19.33
CA GLY A 697 -6.54 35.22 -18.30
C GLY A 697 -7.09 34.73 -16.96
N GLU A 698 -8.40 34.52 -16.84
CA GLU A 698 -9.04 34.02 -15.62
C GLU A 698 -9.63 32.63 -15.85
N LYS A 699 -9.48 31.73 -14.86
CA LYS A 699 -10.15 30.42 -14.84
C LYS A 699 -11.63 30.63 -14.54
N VAL A 700 -12.48 30.14 -15.43
CA VAL A 700 -13.93 30.26 -15.38
C VAL A 700 -14.54 28.85 -15.39
N ILE A 701 -15.54 28.63 -14.54
CA ILE A 701 -16.33 27.40 -14.50
C ILE A 701 -17.60 27.61 -15.32
N ILE A 702 -17.82 26.76 -16.32
CA ILE A 702 -19.09 26.65 -17.03
C ILE A 702 -19.85 25.50 -16.40
N ASN A 703 -21.01 25.80 -15.81
CA ASN A 703 -21.89 24.85 -15.11
C ASN A 703 -22.96 24.29 -16.04
#